data_AF-A0A836KTK1-F1
#
_entry.id   AF-A0A836KTK1-F1
#
_cell.length_a   1.000
_cell.length_b   1.000
_cell.length_c   1.000
_cell.angle_alpha   90.00
_cell.angle_beta   90.00
_cell.angle_gamma   90.00
#
_symmetry.space_group_name_H-M   'P 1'
#
loop_
_entity.id
_entity.type
_entity.pdbx_description
1 polymer ?
#
loop_
_entity_poly.entity_id
_entity_poly.type
_entity_poly.pdbx_seq_one_letter_code
_entity_poly.pdbx_strand_id
1 'polypeptide(L)'
;MALSASSTMLLASVSTSTPDSAARILHIISAALATFFIVPAALRLIAFGVVRAMTDVWDYADVLGAASGIAELAAPSLFQCRVVGVVRVLRYVRVAKYLCPLYRYEYHFKTLIRLLLIFATLTLYALVGMQLFAGTYDAAAAPAPIRYGDFHTVWTALLACFRAFTGDMRTRYMLAVSEGGNIATGSVFFVSLQLCSQVMVFALGYSIIIPGPLDSARDEGAPRCGAFPPLLLLPPLKPDNNTATGAAVDGSRDGRDLRPPPNGGTSFDRSQWRRAGSRQGTGVIAEKCFRAHGDAFLLFGSAHPVRVLLPRVLGSPIYTFVSTLCVASGVVALFFERHRLSDDTEQTLHLFHVVYLVVFGVEMIMKWVALGVVTPGTHHGQTHDREDHAQCMPAYFRYPLNWGDFAANTFALAAVFYPPLRVGRVLRTVRLFTTQERPNKSFLQFAKLLRHTVRVVPLLFFLYVAFAVVAMQMFAGGLFRCNDAAVTDPAMCFGDYNITVEGYTGPITILQKRALRRAAFRYDAFGSALLSVFAMTTVSHWGDFADDAMAMISKMMSSNHSGFCVVFFIVALRLICFFAVRAIAVVLVGELRRVMAESLDMTQRAPSQARFLIARECIAYMTQLQRLVTPLPAAVSRMCHRILLAQPANWPNTPFSFFVQAVLVSARGFVAAAQPGEPLWRRHMSSAMDCAAVVVCGAEVVLGFLAYGMRVT
;
A
#
# COMPACT_ATOMS: atom_id res chain seq x y z
N MET A 1 -24.48 18.46 -8.26
CA MET A 1 -23.88 17.84 -7.06
C MET A 1 -24.83 17.74 -5.90
N ALA A 2 -25.25 18.86 -5.29
CA ALA A 2 -26.07 18.86 -4.07
C ALA A 2 -27.28 17.93 -4.15
N LEU A 3 -28.10 18.03 -5.21
CA LEU A 3 -29.26 17.16 -5.43
C LEU A 3 -28.93 15.65 -5.47
N SER A 4 -27.77 15.27 -6.00
CA SER A 4 -27.31 13.87 -6.05
C SER A 4 -26.79 13.38 -4.70
N ALA A 5 -26.06 14.23 -3.98
CA ALA A 5 -25.66 13.95 -2.61
C ALA A 5 -26.89 13.85 -1.68
N SER A 6 -27.86 14.76 -1.79
CA SER A 6 -29.09 14.72 -0.99
C SER A 6 -29.94 13.49 -1.31
N SER A 7 -30.11 13.13 -2.58
CA SER A 7 -30.82 11.89 -2.99
C SER A 7 -30.20 10.64 -2.37
N THR A 8 -28.87 10.59 -2.27
CA THR A 8 -28.15 9.44 -1.71
C THR A 8 -28.11 9.44 -0.20
N MET A 9 -28.04 10.61 0.44
CA MET A 9 -28.24 10.74 1.89
C MET A 9 -29.64 10.29 2.32
N LEU A 10 -30.68 10.59 1.52
CA LEU A 10 -32.03 10.11 1.78
C LEU A 10 -32.10 8.59 1.66
N LEU A 11 -31.50 7.99 0.63
CA LEU A 11 -31.40 6.53 0.49
C LEU A 11 -30.62 5.88 1.64
N ALA A 12 -29.55 6.52 2.13
CA ALA A 12 -28.76 6.06 3.25
C ALA A 12 -29.49 6.19 4.61
N SER A 13 -30.48 7.08 4.71
CA SER A 13 -31.26 7.27 5.94
C SER A 13 -32.35 6.21 6.15
N VAL A 14 -32.73 5.48 5.09
CA VAL A 14 -33.65 4.33 5.21
C VAL A 14 -32.94 3.19 5.92
N SER A 15 -33.48 2.73 7.04
CA SER A 15 -32.98 1.57 7.79
C SER A 15 -34.12 0.58 8.04
N THR A 16 -33.79 -0.70 8.26
CA THR A 16 -34.80 -1.72 8.64
C THR A 16 -35.62 -1.35 9.88
N SER A 17 -35.10 -0.47 10.75
CA SER A 17 -35.80 0.00 11.95
C SER A 17 -36.68 1.24 11.69
N THR A 18 -36.73 1.79 10.48
CA THR A 18 -37.56 2.96 10.19
C THR A 18 -39.03 2.56 10.10
N PRO A 19 -39.95 3.31 10.75
CA PRO A 19 -41.38 3.01 10.68
C PRO A 19 -41.92 3.16 9.25
N ASP A 20 -42.90 2.33 8.89
CA ASP A 20 -43.46 2.23 7.54
C ASP A 20 -44.07 3.55 7.02
N SER A 21 -44.51 4.44 7.92
CA SER A 21 -44.98 5.78 7.59
C SER A 21 -43.84 6.68 7.10
N ALA A 22 -42.72 6.70 7.82
CA ALA A 22 -41.53 7.45 7.45
C ALA A 22 -40.87 6.91 6.18
N ALA A 23 -40.81 5.58 6.03
CA ALA A 23 -40.29 4.94 4.82
C ALA A 23 -41.08 5.35 3.57
N ARG A 24 -42.42 5.39 3.66
CA ARG A 24 -43.28 5.86 2.56
C ARG A 24 -43.00 7.32 2.18
N ILE A 25 -42.91 8.22 3.16
CA ILE A 25 -42.59 9.64 2.91
C ILE A 25 -41.23 9.76 2.22
N LEU A 26 -40.24 9.01 2.69
CA LEU A 26 -38.88 9.04 2.16
C LEU A 26 -38.80 8.52 0.72
N HIS A 27 -39.59 7.50 0.38
CA HIS A 27 -39.75 7.04 -1.01
C HIS A 27 -40.41 8.09 -1.92
N ILE A 28 -41.43 8.81 -1.43
CA ILE A 28 -42.07 9.90 -2.17
C ILE A 28 -41.07 11.03 -2.45
N ILE A 29 -40.27 11.42 -1.45
CA ILE A 29 -39.23 12.44 -1.62
C ILE A 29 -38.16 11.97 -2.61
N SER A 30 -37.74 10.71 -2.54
CA SER A 30 -36.80 10.12 -3.51
C SER A 30 -37.34 10.15 -4.95
N ALA A 31 -38.63 9.83 -5.13
CA ALA A 31 -39.29 9.90 -6.43
C ALA A 31 -39.42 11.36 -6.93
N ALA A 32 -39.73 12.31 -6.05
CA ALA A 32 -39.74 13.73 -6.39
C ALA A 32 -38.35 14.22 -6.84
N LEU A 33 -37.29 13.81 -6.13
CA LEU A 33 -35.91 14.12 -6.52
C LEU A 33 -35.52 13.49 -7.86
N ALA A 34 -36.12 12.36 -8.24
CA ALA A 34 -35.88 11.71 -9.53
C ALA A 34 -36.19 12.62 -10.73
N THR A 35 -37.24 13.44 -10.61
CA THR A 35 -37.67 14.37 -11.68
C THR A 35 -36.58 15.41 -12.03
N PHE A 36 -35.83 15.87 -11.03
CA PHE A 36 -34.73 16.81 -11.22
C PHE A 36 -33.53 16.22 -11.96
N PHE A 37 -33.41 14.89 -12.09
CA PHE A 37 -32.37 14.26 -12.91
C PHE A 37 -32.77 14.18 -14.39
N ILE A 38 -34.06 14.20 -14.68
CA ILE A 38 -34.59 14.10 -16.05
C ILE A 38 -34.39 15.44 -16.79
N VAL A 39 -34.64 16.57 -16.12
CA VAL A 39 -34.60 17.92 -16.72
C VAL A 39 -33.24 18.25 -17.37
N PRO A 40 -32.08 18.09 -16.70
CA PRO A 40 -30.78 18.43 -17.31
C PRO A 40 -30.40 17.51 -18.47
N ALA A 41 -30.78 16.23 -18.42
CA ALA A 41 -30.53 15.28 -19.49
C ALA A 41 -31.38 15.60 -20.74
N ALA A 42 -32.67 15.90 -20.53
CA ALA A 42 -33.58 16.32 -21.59
C ALA A 42 -33.10 17.63 -22.25
N LEU A 43 -32.72 18.64 -21.46
CA LEU A 43 -32.20 19.91 -21.98
C LEU A 43 -30.93 19.71 -22.82
N ARG A 44 -30.00 18.84 -22.41
CA ARG A 44 -28.79 18.54 -23.22
C ARG A 44 -29.12 17.82 -24.52
N LEU A 45 -30.04 16.85 -24.48
CA LEU A 45 -30.49 16.13 -25.67
C LEU A 45 -31.16 17.07 -26.67
N ILE A 46 -31.99 18.01 -26.19
CA ILE A 46 -32.66 19.02 -27.03
C ILE A 46 -31.65 20.01 -27.59
N ALA A 47 -30.68 20.48 -26.80
CA ALA A 47 -29.73 21.51 -27.21
C ALA A 47 -28.66 21.01 -28.19
N PHE A 48 -28.11 19.81 -27.99
CA PHE A 48 -26.97 19.32 -28.77
C PHE A 48 -27.32 18.18 -29.75
N GLY A 49 -28.49 17.56 -29.60
CA GLY A 49 -28.88 16.36 -30.35
C GLY A 49 -28.21 15.09 -29.82
N VAL A 50 -28.81 13.92 -30.08
CA VAL A 50 -28.41 12.62 -29.48
C VAL A 50 -26.94 12.27 -29.72
N VAL A 51 -26.44 12.49 -30.94
CA VAL A 51 -25.09 12.07 -31.35
C VAL A 51 -24.02 12.94 -30.68
N ARG A 52 -24.23 14.25 -30.56
CA ARG A 52 -23.26 15.17 -29.92
C ARG A 52 -23.42 15.23 -28.40
N ALA A 53 -24.59 14.90 -27.88
CA ALA A 53 -24.82 14.82 -26.43
C ALA A 53 -24.21 13.56 -25.79
N MET A 54 -23.72 12.59 -26.58
CA MET A 54 -23.19 11.30 -26.11
C MET A 54 -21.70 11.10 -26.39
N THR A 55 -20.96 12.20 -26.54
CA THR A 55 -19.51 12.13 -26.75
C THR A 55 -18.74 11.91 -25.45
N ASP A 56 -19.20 12.47 -24.34
CA ASP A 56 -18.56 12.32 -23.03
C ASP A 56 -19.13 11.14 -22.23
N VAL A 57 -18.25 10.35 -21.61
CA VAL A 57 -18.61 9.23 -20.70
C VAL A 57 -19.56 9.69 -19.58
N TRP A 58 -19.40 10.92 -19.12
CA TRP A 58 -20.22 11.51 -18.05
C TRP A 58 -21.64 11.87 -18.52
N ASP A 59 -21.84 12.07 -19.81
CA ASP A 59 -23.18 12.30 -20.36
C ASP A 59 -23.99 10.99 -20.38
N TYR A 60 -23.33 9.84 -20.59
CA TYR A 60 -23.97 8.53 -20.38
C TYR A 60 -24.42 8.33 -18.93
N ALA A 61 -23.62 8.77 -17.95
CA ALA A 61 -24.02 8.70 -16.54
C ALA A 61 -25.20 9.62 -16.21
N ASP A 62 -25.25 10.82 -16.80
CA ASP A 62 -26.39 11.74 -16.67
C ASP A 62 -27.66 11.14 -17.30
N VAL A 63 -27.55 10.46 -18.43
CA VAL A 63 -28.67 9.78 -19.10
C VAL A 63 -29.13 8.53 -18.36
N LEU A 64 -28.20 7.70 -17.84
CA LEU A 64 -28.53 6.56 -16.99
C LEU A 64 -29.23 7.00 -15.70
N GLY A 65 -28.79 8.11 -15.11
CA GLY A 65 -29.46 8.75 -13.98
C GLY A 65 -30.89 9.18 -14.32
N ALA A 66 -31.09 9.81 -15.48
CA ALA A 66 -32.42 10.19 -15.95
C ALA A 66 -33.32 8.96 -16.24
N ALA A 67 -32.78 7.93 -16.91
CA ALA A 67 -33.48 6.68 -17.19
C ALA A 67 -33.90 5.96 -15.90
N SER A 68 -33.04 5.94 -14.87
CA SER A 68 -33.39 5.43 -13.54
C SER A 68 -34.56 6.18 -12.92
N GLY A 69 -34.68 7.49 -13.18
CA GLY A 69 -35.78 8.33 -12.69
C GLY A 69 -37.08 8.06 -13.42
N ILE A 70 -37.02 7.95 -14.75
CA ILE A 70 -38.17 7.61 -15.58
C ILE A 70 -38.70 6.22 -15.23
N ALA A 71 -37.81 5.23 -15.08
CA ALA A 71 -38.19 3.87 -14.73
C ALA A 71 -38.87 3.79 -13.36
N GLU A 72 -38.39 4.56 -12.37
CA GLU A 72 -39.01 4.63 -11.04
C GLU A 72 -40.42 5.22 -11.08
N LEU A 73 -40.65 6.22 -11.92
CA LEU A 73 -41.97 6.84 -12.10
C LEU A 73 -42.92 5.97 -12.93
N ALA A 74 -42.41 5.27 -13.95
CA ALA A 74 -43.21 4.45 -14.85
C ALA A 74 -43.65 3.13 -14.22
N ALA A 75 -42.82 2.53 -13.36
CA ALA A 75 -43.08 1.22 -12.76
C ALA A 75 -42.72 1.18 -11.26
N PRO A 76 -43.47 1.89 -10.40
CA PRO A 76 -43.17 1.96 -8.97
C PRO A 76 -43.21 0.59 -8.26
N SER A 77 -44.02 -0.35 -8.77
CA SER A 77 -44.10 -1.73 -8.26
C SER A 77 -42.83 -2.54 -8.51
N LEU A 78 -42.13 -2.33 -9.63
CA LEU A 78 -40.86 -3.01 -9.92
C LEU A 78 -39.74 -2.50 -8.99
N PHE A 79 -39.77 -1.22 -8.62
CA PHE A 79 -38.81 -0.63 -7.69
C PHE A 79 -39.03 -1.02 -6.22
N GLN A 80 -40.12 -1.74 -5.91
CA GLN A 80 -40.26 -2.45 -4.63
C GLN A 80 -39.40 -3.73 -4.60
N CYS A 81 -38.95 -4.23 -5.74
CA CYS A 81 -37.95 -5.30 -5.80
C CYS A 81 -36.58 -4.76 -5.39
N ARG A 82 -35.94 -5.42 -4.41
CA ARG A 82 -34.64 -5.04 -3.84
C ARG A 82 -33.55 -4.84 -4.90
N VAL A 83 -33.51 -5.72 -5.91
CA VAL A 83 -32.52 -5.67 -7.00
C VAL A 83 -32.74 -4.49 -7.94
N VAL A 84 -34.00 -4.16 -8.28
CA VAL A 84 -34.33 -3.02 -9.14
C VAL A 84 -34.14 -1.70 -8.40
N GLY A 85 -34.33 -1.70 -7.07
CA GLY A 85 -34.03 -0.56 -6.20
C GLY A 85 -32.62 -0.01 -6.39
N VAL A 86 -31.63 -0.88 -6.67
CA VAL A 86 -30.21 -0.55 -6.91
C VAL A 86 -30.03 0.50 -8.01
N VAL A 87 -30.93 0.52 -8.99
CA VAL A 87 -30.91 1.46 -10.11
C VAL A 87 -30.97 2.92 -9.63
N ARG A 88 -31.54 3.19 -8.44
CA ARG A 88 -31.55 4.52 -7.80
C ARG A 88 -30.15 5.03 -7.48
N VAL A 89 -29.20 4.12 -7.19
CA VAL A 89 -27.81 4.47 -6.86
C VAL A 89 -27.03 4.98 -8.07
N LEU A 90 -27.48 4.69 -9.30
CA LEU A 90 -26.87 5.26 -10.52
C LEU A 90 -26.86 6.79 -10.50
N ARG A 91 -27.81 7.43 -9.80
CA ARG A 91 -27.84 8.89 -9.61
C ARG A 91 -26.62 9.41 -8.84
N TYR A 92 -26.00 8.59 -7.99
CA TYR A 92 -24.79 8.91 -7.23
C TYR A 92 -23.55 8.99 -8.12
N VAL A 93 -23.49 8.20 -9.20
CA VAL A 93 -22.36 8.18 -10.14
C VAL A 93 -22.11 9.57 -10.72
N ARG A 94 -23.14 10.42 -10.79
CA ARG A 94 -23.02 11.83 -11.18
C ARG A 94 -22.11 12.66 -10.29
N VAL A 95 -22.05 12.38 -8.98
CA VAL A 95 -21.11 13.05 -8.05
C VAL A 95 -19.66 12.73 -8.42
N ALA A 96 -19.42 11.56 -9.00
CA ALA A 96 -18.10 11.12 -9.44
C ALA A 96 -17.49 12.04 -10.52
N LYS A 97 -18.32 12.72 -11.34
CA LYS A 97 -17.88 13.73 -12.33
C LYS A 97 -17.08 14.87 -11.69
N TYR A 98 -17.39 15.20 -10.44
CA TYR A 98 -16.82 16.33 -9.72
C TYR A 98 -15.65 15.95 -8.83
N LEU A 99 -15.32 14.65 -8.75
CA LEU A 99 -14.12 14.17 -8.10
C LEU A 99 -12.98 14.20 -9.12
N CYS A 100 -12.05 15.14 -8.96
CA CYS A 100 -10.90 15.38 -9.85
C CYS A 100 -10.14 14.12 -10.33
N PRO A 101 -9.99 13.03 -9.55
CA PRO A 101 -9.29 11.83 -10.02
C PRO A 101 -10.03 11.01 -11.09
N LEU A 102 -11.36 11.15 -11.20
CA LEU A 102 -12.17 10.31 -12.10
C LEU A 102 -12.41 10.95 -13.48
N TYR A 103 -12.22 12.26 -13.60
CA TYR A 103 -12.47 13.02 -14.84
C TYR A 103 -11.63 12.51 -16.03
N ARG A 104 -10.46 11.91 -15.78
CA ARG A 104 -9.51 11.44 -16.81
C ARG A 104 -9.72 9.94 -17.15
N TYR A 105 -10.94 9.58 -17.56
CA TYR A 105 -11.42 8.18 -17.70
C TYR A 105 -10.89 7.42 -18.93
N GLU A 106 -10.32 8.09 -19.94
CA GLU A 106 -9.99 7.48 -21.24
C GLU A 106 -9.06 6.25 -21.15
N TYR A 107 -8.19 6.19 -20.13
CA TYR A 107 -7.30 5.04 -19.85
C TYR A 107 -7.96 3.90 -19.05
N HIS A 108 -9.09 4.15 -18.38
CA HIS A 108 -9.79 3.16 -17.56
C HIS A 108 -10.51 2.12 -18.41
N PHE A 109 -11.06 2.50 -19.56
CA PHE A 109 -11.81 1.57 -20.42
C PHE A 109 -10.93 0.46 -21.03
N LYS A 110 -9.72 0.81 -21.51
CA LYS A 110 -8.71 -0.19 -21.97
C LYS A 110 -8.30 -1.15 -20.86
N THR A 111 -8.35 -0.71 -19.61
CA THR A 111 -8.02 -1.54 -18.45
C THR A 111 -9.20 -2.42 -18.03
N LEU A 112 -10.44 -1.99 -18.28
CA LEU A 112 -11.65 -2.77 -18.09
C LEU A 112 -11.72 -3.96 -19.05
N ILE A 113 -11.25 -3.80 -20.29
CA ILE A 113 -11.09 -4.92 -21.25
C ILE A 113 -10.11 -5.98 -20.71
N ARG A 114 -9.06 -5.59 -19.98
CA ARG A 114 -8.14 -6.53 -19.33
C ARG A 114 -8.77 -7.28 -18.15
N LEU A 115 -9.79 -6.73 -17.49
CA LEU A 115 -10.59 -7.45 -16.49
C LEU A 115 -11.46 -8.54 -17.13
N LEU A 116 -11.96 -8.32 -18.35
CA LEU A 116 -12.72 -9.31 -19.11
C LEU A 116 -11.87 -10.55 -19.47
N LEU A 117 -10.57 -10.36 -19.70
CA LEU A 117 -9.63 -11.45 -19.92
C LEU A 117 -9.48 -12.33 -18.66
N ILE A 118 -9.46 -11.74 -17.46
CA ILE A 118 -9.48 -12.51 -16.18
C ILE A 118 -10.74 -13.38 -16.11
N PHE A 119 -11.90 -12.80 -16.42
CA PHE A 119 -13.15 -13.57 -16.45
C PHE A 119 -13.08 -14.74 -17.43
N ALA A 120 -12.58 -14.53 -18.65
CA ALA A 120 -12.42 -15.59 -19.64
C ALA A 120 -11.49 -16.72 -19.15
N THR A 121 -10.36 -16.39 -18.52
CA THR A 121 -9.45 -17.40 -17.95
C THR A 121 -10.09 -18.18 -16.80
N LEU A 122 -10.87 -17.52 -15.93
CA LEU A 122 -11.58 -18.19 -14.84
C LEU A 122 -12.65 -19.14 -15.37
N THR A 123 -13.36 -18.76 -16.42
CA THR A 123 -14.32 -19.64 -17.09
C THR A 123 -13.64 -20.88 -17.66
N LEU A 124 -12.46 -20.73 -18.27
CA LEU A 124 -11.68 -21.87 -18.74
C LEU A 124 -11.28 -22.81 -17.58
N TYR A 125 -10.78 -22.27 -16.47
CA TYR A 125 -10.47 -23.05 -15.28
C TYR A 125 -11.72 -23.71 -14.67
N ALA A 126 -12.87 -23.04 -14.69
CA ALA A 126 -14.14 -23.61 -14.22
C ALA A 126 -14.56 -24.81 -15.08
N LEU A 127 -14.46 -24.69 -16.42
CA LEU A 127 -14.73 -25.80 -17.34
C LEU A 127 -13.79 -26.99 -17.07
N VAL A 128 -12.50 -26.74 -16.90
CA VAL A 128 -11.52 -27.79 -16.55
C VAL A 128 -11.84 -28.41 -15.19
N GLY A 129 -12.16 -27.60 -14.18
CA GLY A 129 -12.49 -28.06 -12.83
C GLY A 129 -13.73 -28.94 -12.80
N MET A 130 -14.77 -28.64 -13.60
CA MET A 130 -15.92 -29.54 -13.74
C MET A 130 -15.52 -30.88 -14.32
N GLN A 131 -14.72 -30.91 -15.39
CA GLN A 131 -14.30 -32.17 -16.02
C GLN A 131 -13.43 -33.03 -15.10
N LEU A 132 -12.67 -32.41 -14.19
CA LEU A 132 -11.80 -33.13 -13.25
C LEU A 132 -12.51 -33.55 -11.95
N PHE A 133 -13.46 -32.74 -11.45
CA PHE A 133 -13.93 -32.83 -10.07
C PHE A 133 -15.45 -32.97 -9.91
N ALA A 134 -16.26 -32.90 -10.96
CA ALA A 134 -17.73 -32.94 -10.86
C ALA A 134 -18.30 -34.25 -10.28
N GLY A 135 -17.52 -35.31 -10.12
CA GLY A 135 -17.97 -36.58 -9.50
C GLY A 135 -17.13 -37.05 -8.31
N THR A 136 -16.03 -36.37 -8.00
CA THR A 136 -15.08 -36.74 -6.93
C THR A 136 -15.08 -35.74 -5.79
N TYR A 137 -15.54 -34.52 -6.03
CA TYR A 137 -15.64 -33.49 -4.99
C TYR A 137 -16.89 -33.73 -4.13
N ASP A 138 -16.69 -33.96 -2.84
CA ASP A 138 -17.76 -33.98 -1.84
C ASP A 138 -17.62 -32.78 -0.89
N ALA A 139 -18.56 -31.84 -1.00
CA ALA A 139 -18.60 -30.64 -0.16
C ALA A 139 -18.84 -30.95 1.33
N ALA A 140 -19.40 -32.13 1.65
CA ALA A 140 -19.73 -32.55 3.00
C ALA A 140 -18.58 -33.26 3.73
N ALA A 141 -17.57 -33.75 3.00
CA ALA A 141 -16.44 -34.50 3.56
C ALA A 141 -15.39 -33.60 4.26
N ALA A 142 -15.35 -32.30 3.94
CA ALA A 142 -14.36 -31.39 4.52
C ALA A 142 -14.64 -31.08 6.01
N PRO A 143 -13.61 -30.93 6.87
CA PRO A 143 -13.76 -30.66 8.32
C PRO A 143 -14.51 -29.35 8.64
N ALA A 144 -14.70 -28.49 7.65
CA ALA A 144 -15.72 -27.44 7.64
C ALA A 144 -16.35 -27.40 6.24
N PRO A 145 -17.61 -27.85 6.06
CA PRO A 145 -18.20 -28.02 4.75
C PRO A 145 -18.33 -26.67 4.01
N ILE A 146 -17.90 -26.67 2.75
CA ILE A 146 -17.98 -25.50 1.87
C ILE A 146 -19.41 -25.43 1.35
N ARG A 147 -20.19 -24.46 1.86
CA ARG A 147 -21.64 -24.39 1.58
C ARG A 147 -21.99 -24.01 0.15
N TYR A 148 -21.16 -23.19 -0.49
CA TYR A 148 -21.40 -22.67 -1.83
C TYR A 148 -20.11 -22.73 -2.66
N GLY A 149 -20.12 -23.54 -3.73
CA GLY A 149 -19.01 -23.60 -4.69
C GLY A 149 -18.59 -25.03 -5.05
N ASP A 150 -19.50 -25.76 -5.71
CA ASP A 150 -19.26 -27.13 -6.17
C ASP A 150 -18.82 -27.16 -7.64
N PHE A 151 -18.23 -28.26 -8.07
CA PHE A 151 -17.80 -28.46 -9.45
C PHE A 151 -18.85 -29.12 -10.36
N HIS A 152 -20.11 -29.22 -9.92
CA HIS A 152 -21.19 -29.84 -10.73
C HIS A 152 -21.74 -28.93 -11.83
N THR A 153 -21.78 -27.61 -11.61
CA THR A 153 -22.30 -26.64 -12.59
C THR A 153 -21.25 -25.59 -12.93
N VAL A 154 -21.35 -25.02 -14.13
CA VAL A 154 -20.39 -23.99 -14.59
C VAL A 154 -20.37 -22.80 -13.64
N TRP A 155 -21.53 -22.37 -13.14
CA TRP A 155 -21.64 -21.19 -12.28
C TRP A 155 -21.02 -21.41 -10.90
N THR A 156 -21.28 -22.57 -10.28
CA THR A 156 -20.70 -22.93 -8.98
C THR A 156 -19.20 -23.21 -9.08
N ALA A 157 -18.75 -23.83 -10.17
CA ALA A 157 -17.33 -24.06 -10.45
C ALA A 157 -16.59 -22.74 -10.71
N LEU A 158 -17.22 -21.80 -11.43
CA LEU A 158 -16.69 -20.46 -11.65
C LEU A 158 -16.53 -19.70 -10.33
N LEU A 159 -17.51 -19.81 -9.43
CA LEU A 159 -17.42 -19.22 -8.09
C LEU A 159 -16.28 -19.86 -7.27
N ALA A 160 -16.15 -21.19 -7.28
CA ALA A 160 -15.05 -21.88 -6.60
C ALA A 160 -13.67 -21.47 -7.15
N CYS A 161 -13.52 -21.41 -8.47
CA CYS A 161 -12.31 -20.91 -9.13
C CYS A 161 -12.04 -19.44 -8.80
N PHE A 162 -13.06 -18.58 -8.77
CA PHE A 162 -12.90 -17.17 -8.40
C PHE A 162 -12.45 -17.01 -6.95
N ARG A 163 -13.04 -17.77 -6.01
CA ARG A 163 -12.65 -17.80 -4.59
C ARG A 163 -11.19 -18.20 -4.46
N ALA A 164 -10.80 -19.33 -5.07
CA ALA A 164 -9.42 -19.77 -5.10
C ALA A 164 -8.46 -18.76 -5.77
N PHE A 165 -8.88 -18.08 -6.85
CA PHE A 165 -8.12 -17.03 -7.52
C PHE A 165 -7.85 -15.83 -6.60
N THR A 166 -8.85 -15.42 -5.81
CA THR A 166 -8.69 -14.33 -4.83
C THR A 166 -7.87 -14.74 -3.60
N GLY A 167 -7.57 -16.03 -3.44
CA GLY A 167 -6.88 -16.59 -2.28
C GLY A 167 -7.80 -16.94 -1.11
N ASP A 168 -9.11 -16.76 -1.27
CA ASP A 168 -10.09 -17.10 -0.22
C ASP A 168 -10.40 -18.61 -0.25
N MET A 169 -10.38 -19.24 0.93
CA MET A 169 -10.62 -20.67 1.13
C MET A 169 -9.81 -21.63 0.24
N ARG A 170 -8.73 -21.16 -0.40
CA ARG A 170 -7.92 -21.91 -1.36
C ARG A 170 -7.41 -23.25 -0.82
N THR A 171 -6.88 -23.26 0.39
CA THR A 171 -6.37 -24.49 1.04
C THR A 171 -7.50 -25.49 1.32
N ARG A 172 -8.71 -25.00 1.62
CA ARG A 172 -9.88 -25.85 1.88
C ARG A 172 -10.37 -26.53 0.60
N TYR A 173 -10.46 -25.79 -0.51
CA TYR A 173 -10.79 -26.38 -1.80
C TYR A 173 -9.76 -27.44 -2.24
N MET A 174 -8.47 -27.17 -2.00
CA MET A 174 -7.40 -28.14 -2.29
C MET A 174 -7.54 -29.41 -1.43
N LEU A 175 -7.83 -29.25 -0.13
CA LEU A 175 -8.04 -30.38 0.78
C LEU A 175 -9.25 -31.22 0.38
N ALA A 176 -10.41 -30.57 0.16
CA ALA A 176 -11.67 -31.24 -0.18
C ALA A 176 -11.56 -32.05 -1.48
N VAL A 177 -10.87 -31.53 -2.51
CA VAL A 177 -10.60 -32.27 -3.74
C VAL A 177 -9.60 -33.41 -3.53
N SER A 178 -8.64 -33.25 -2.60
CA SER A 178 -7.63 -34.27 -2.32
C SER A 178 -8.16 -35.46 -1.50
N GLU A 179 -9.20 -35.24 -0.68
CA GLU A 179 -9.85 -36.30 0.09
C GLU A 179 -10.75 -37.18 -0.79
N GLY A 180 -11.46 -36.59 -1.75
CA GLY A 180 -12.34 -37.32 -2.67
C GLY A 180 -11.67 -37.81 -3.97
N GLY A 181 -10.42 -37.45 -4.23
CA GLY A 181 -9.73 -37.72 -5.50
C GLY A 181 -8.21 -37.89 -5.37
N ASN A 182 -7.47 -37.73 -6.48
CA ASN A 182 -6.03 -37.84 -6.47
C ASN A 182 -5.39 -36.52 -5.97
N ILE A 183 -4.61 -36.59 -4.89
CA ILE A 183 -3.93 -35.44 -4.27
C ILE A 183 -3.12 -34.64 -5.30
N ALA A 184 -2.47 -35.33 -6.25
CA ALA A 184 -1.64 -34.70 -7.26
C ALA A 184 -2.44 -33.82 -8.23
N THR A 185 -3.60 -34.29 -8.71
CA THR A 185 -4.40 -33.54 -9.70
C THR A 185 -5.04 -32.30 -9.07
N GLY A 186 -5.57 -32.42 -7.85
CA GLY A 186 -6.11 -31.28 -7.09
C GLY A 186 -5.04 -30.24 -6.77
N SER A 187 -3.88 -30.68 -6.29
CA SER A 187 -2.76 -29.79 -5.96
C SER A 187 -2.25 -29.04 -7.20
N VAL A 188 -2.04 -29.73 -8.32
CA VAL A 188 -1.55 -29.10 -9.56
C VAL A 188 -2.56 -28.08 -10.09
N PHE A 189 -3.85 -28.41 -10.13
CA PHE A 189 -4.90 -27.51 -10.61
C PHE A 189 -4.97 -26.21 -9.80
N PHE A 190 -5.04 -26.30 -8.46
CA PHE A 190 -5.13 -25.09 -7.65
C PHE A 190 -3.81 -24.32 -7.61
N VAL A 191 -2.65 -24.98 -7.62
CA VAL A 191 -1.33 -24.32 -7.72
C VAL A 191 -1.18 -23.57 -9.05
N SER A 192 -1.56 -24.18 -10.18
CA SER A 192 -1.52 -23.51 -11.48
C SER A 192 -2.48 -22.32 -11.54
N LEU A 193 -3.68 -22.45 -10.95
CA LEU A 193 -4.63 -21.36 -10.82
C LEU A 193 -4.05 -20.19 -9.98
N GLN A 194 -3.27 -20.48 -8.92
CA GLN A 194 -2.61 -19.42 -8.13
C GLN A 194 -1.58 -18.67 -8.93
N LEU A 195 -0.74 -19.43 -9.63
CA LEU A 195 0.37 -18.88 -10.38
C LEU A 195 -0.19 -17.99 -11.49
N CYS A 196 -1.22 -18.48 -12.19
CA CYS A 196 -1.97 -17.70 -13.16
C CYS A 196 -2.57 -16.43 -12.52
N SER A 197 -3.23 -16.56 -11.36
CA SER A 197 -3.77 -15.40 -10.62
C SER A 197 -2.72 -14.35 -10.31
N GLN A 198 -1.59 -14.75 -9.74
CA GLN A 198 -0.50 -13.83 -9.39
C GLN A 198 0.06 -13.12 -10.62
N VAL A 199 0.31 -13.85 -11.71
CA VAL A 199 0.79 -13.26 -12.97
C VAL A 199 -0.21 -12.26 -13.54
N MET A 200 -1.49 -12.62 -13.58
CA MET A 200 -2.55 -11.76 -14.14
C MET A 200 -2.79 -10.51 -13.29
N VAL A 201 -2.87 -10.65 -11.96
CA VAL A 201 -3.04 -9.52 -11.04
C VAL A 201 -1.83 -8.60 -11.08
N PHE A 202 -0.61 -9.16 -11.15
CA PHE A 202 0.61 -8.36 -11.27
C PHE A 202 0.68 -7.62 -12.61
N ALA A 203 0.39 -8.30 -13.73
CA ALA A 203 0.35 -7.67 -15.05
C ALA A 203 -0.71 -6.56 -15.11
N LEU A 204 -1.89 -6.80 -14.54
CA LEU A 204 -2.94 -5.81 -14.41
C LEU A 204 -2.44 -4.61 -13.58
N GLY A 205 -1.87 -4.85 -12.39
CA GLY A 205 -1.31 -3.83 -11.50
C GLY A 205 -0.23 -2.97 -12.18
N TYR A 206 0.73 -3.60 -12.84
CA TYR A 206 1.79 -2.92 -13.59
C TYR A 206 1.22 -2.02 -14.68
N SER A 207 0.25 -2.55 -15.44
CA SER A 207 -0.40 -1.82 -16.52
C SER A 207 -1.28 -0.65 -16.04
N ILE A 208 -1.69 -0.67 -14.78
CA ILE A 208 -2.43 0.42 -14.14
C ILE A 208 -1.47 1.50 -13.63
N ILE A 209 -0.38 1.07 -12.99
CA ILE A 209 0.52 1.96 -12.25
C ILE A 209 1.42 2.76 -13.18
N ILE A 210 1.84 2.23 -14.32
CA ILE A 210 2.89 2.85 -15.15
C ILE A 210 2.40 3.88 -16.16
N PRO A 211 1.28 3.69 -16.87
CA PRO A 211 0.79 4.70 -17.81
C PRO A 211 0.34 5.97 -17.10
N GLY A 212 -0.27 5.84 -15.92
CA GLY A 212 -0.87 6.97 -15.19
C GLY A 212 0.10 8.12 -14.85
N PRO A 213 1.26 7.84 -14.21
CA PRO A 213 2.24 8.87 -13.86
C PRO A 213 3.03 9.42 -15.04
N LEU A 214 3.28 8.63 -16.10
CA LEU A 214 4.00 9.07 -17.29
C LEU A 214 3.20 10.11 -18.08
N ASP A 215 1.88 9.90 -18.21
CA ASP A 215 1.01 10.86 -18.89
C ASP A 215 0.64 12.05 -17.99
N SER A 216 0.49 11.84 -16.67
CA SER A 216 0.25 12.95 -15.72
C SER A 216 1.45 13.89 -15.58
N ALA A 217 2.69 13.38 -15.64
CA ALA A 217 3.89 14.22 -15.65
C ALA A 217 4.06 14.97 -16.98
N ARG A 218 3.57 14.40 -18.09
CA ARG A 218 3.55 15.06 -19.40
C ARG A 218 2.54 16.22 -19.43
N ASP A 219 1.39 16.04 -18.77
CA ASP A 219 0.36 17.08 -18.65
C ASP A 219 0.70 18.18 -17.64
N GLU A 220 1.33 17.88 -16.50
CA GLU A 220 1.79 18.95 -15.59
C GLU A 220 3.01 19.72 -16.14
N GLY A 221 3.76 19.11 -17.06
CA GLY A 221 4.82 19.77 -17.83
C GLY A 221 4.32 20.60 -19.01
N ALA A 222 3.03 20.51 -19.36
CA ALA A 222 2.40 21.45 -20.28
C ALA A 222 2.01 22.71 -19.47
N PRO A 223 2.72 23.84 -19.62
CA PRO A 223 2.37 25.05 -18.90
C PRO A 223 0.92 25.45 -19.25
N ARG A 224 0.25 26.08 -18.28
CA ARG A 224 -1.01 26.81 -18.44
C ARG A 224 -0.95 27.78 -19.62
N CYS A 225 -1.14 27.31 -20.85
CA CYS A 225 -1.49 28.13 -22.01
C CYS A 225 -3.01 28.28 -22.01
N GLY A 226 -3.51 29.06 -21.06
CA GLY A 226 -4.92 29.39 -20.90
C GLY A 226 -5.10 30.77 -20.27
N ALA A 227 -4.19 31.70 -20.59
CA ALA A 227 -4.28 33.11 -20.23
C ALA A 227 -3.44 33.96 -21.20
N PHE A 228 -3.84 33.97 -22.48
CA PHE A 228 -3.51 35.05 -23.40
C PHE A 228 -4.81 35.43 -24.13
N PRO A 229 -5.24 36.71 -24.14
CA PRO A 229 -6.40 37.14 -24.92
C PRO A 229 -6.05 37.11 -26.42
N PRO A 230 -7.04 37.00 -27.32
CA PRO A 230 -6.79 36.90 -28.74
C PRO A 230 -6.37 38.28 -29.27
N LEU A 231 -5.09 38.43 -29.60
CA LEU A 231 -4.61 39.58 -30.36
C LEU A 231 -4.30 39.15 -31.80
N LEU A 232 -5.17 39.64 -32.69
CA LEU A 232 -4.87 40.26 -33.98
C LEU A 232 -4.02 39.46 -34.98
N LEU A 233 -4.75 38.96 -35.99
CA LEU A 233 -4.45 39.08 -37.43
C LEU A 233 -2.99 39.30 -37.81
N LEU A 234 -2.35 38.24 -38.29
CA LEU A 234 -1.43 38.34 -39.42
C LEU A 234 -1.77 37.22 -40.43
N PRO A 235 -1.83 37.53 -41.73
CA PRO A 235 -2.22 36.58 -42.77
C PRO A 235 -1.09 35.56 -43.05
N PRO A 236 -1.41 34.41 -43.67
CA PRO A 236 -0.42 33.35 -43.87
C PRO A 236 0.62 33.77 -44.91
N LEU A 237 1.91 33.69 -44.57
CA LEU A 237 2.98 33.81 -45.56
C LEU A 237 2.95 32.58 -46.48
N LYS A 238 2.81 32.88 -47.77
CA LYS A 238 2.96 31.94 -48.89
C LYS A 238 4.40 31.41 -48.94
N PRO A 239 4.64 30.17 -49.40
CA PRO A 239 5.98 29.66 -49.60
C PRO A 239 6.48 30.06 -50.99
N ASP A 240 7.65 30.69 -51.08
CA ASP A 240 8.33 30.89 -52.36
C ASP A 240 9.74 30.27 -52.37
N ASN A 241 9.98 29.59 -53.48
CA ASN A 241 11.17 28.85 -53.89
C ASN A 241 12.30 29.79 -54.34
N ASN A 242 13.53 29.34 -54.10
CA ASN A 242 14.77 29.58 -54.86
C ASN A 242 15.23 31.04 -55.11
N THR A 243 16.41 31.40 -54.61
CA THR A 243 17.67 31.54 -55.38
C THR A 243 18.69 32.38 -54.60
N ALA A 244 19.96 32.00 -54.74
CA ALA A 244 21.12 32.73 -54.28
C ALA A 244 21.34 34.00 -55.11
N THR A 245 21.72 35.12 -54.47
CA THR A 245 22.87 35.99 -54.83
C THR A 245 22.84 37.29 -54.00
N GLY A 246 24.04 37.77 -53.63
CA GLY A 246 24.39 39.21 -53.75
C GLY A 246 24.06 40.19 -52.63
N ALA A 247 25.01 40.35 -51.70
CA ALA A 247 25.69 41.60 -51.30
C ALA A 247 24.93 42.93 -51.07
N ALA A 248 25.09 43.49 -49.85
CA ALA A 248 25.74 44.79 -49.52
C ALA A 248 25.41 45.14 -48.03
N VAL A 249 26.36 45.04 -47.07
CA VAL A 249 27.32 46.06 -46.59
C VAL A 249 26.58 47.29 -46.01
N ASP A 250 26.68 47.64 -44.73
CA ASP A 250 27.92 48.07 -44.06
C ASP A 250 27.85 48.02 -42.51
N GLY A 251 29.02 47.95 -41.84
CA GLY A 251 29.12 48.07 -40.37
C GLY A 251 30.33 47.44 -39.67
N SER A 252 31.54 47.78 -40.12
CA SER A 252 32.90 47.57 -39.54
C SER A 252 33.08 47.11 -38.08
N ARG A 253 33.93 46.07 -37.88
CA ARG A 253 34.84 45.96 -36.72
C ARG A 253 36.05 45.07 -37.04
N ASP A 254 37.22 45.69 -36.93
CA ASP A 254 38.55 45.21 -37.28
C ASP A 254 39.17 44.30 -36.22
N GLY A 255 40.03 43.38 -36.66
CA GLY A 255 40.47 42.19 -35.92
C GLY A 255 41.69 42.33 -35.00
N ARG A 256 41.95 41.26 -34.24
CA ARG A 256 43.30 40.74 -33.92
C ARG A 256 43.26 39.41 -33.16
N ASP A 257 43.85 38.40 -33.79
CA ASP A 257 44.68 37.29 -33.27
C ASP A 257 44.27 36.54 -31.99
N LEU A 258 43.85 35.28 -32.18
CA LEU A 258 43.90 34.25 -31.15
C LEU A 258 45.36 33.88 -30.83
N ARG A 259 45.79 34.14 -29.58
CA ARG A 259 46.93 33.47 -28.94
C ARG A 259 46.42 32.57 -27.79
N PRO A 260 47.02 31.39 -27.57
CA PRO A 260 46.74 30.57 -26.40
C PRO A 260 47.37 31.19 -25.12
N PRO A 261 46.82 30.94 -23.92
CA PRO A 261 47.41 31.41 -22.68
C PRO A 261 48.71 30.64 -22.34
N PRO A 262 49.62 31.23 -21.55
CA PRO A 262 51.00 30.80 -21.44
C PRO A 262 51.22 29.65 -20.43
N ASN A 263 52.29 28.89 -20.67
CA ASN A 263 52.91 27.99 -19.71
C ASN A 263 53.40 28.78 -18.47
N GLY A 264 52.64 28.69 -17.38
CA GLY A 264 53.08 29.08 -16.04
C GLY A 264 53.01 27.86 -15.14
N GLY A 265 54.17 27.29 -14.80
CA GLY A 265 54.28 26.21 -13.83
C GLY A 265 53.74 26.66 -12.48
N THR A 266 52.61 26.11 -12.07
CA THR A 266 52.13 26.19 -10.70
C THR A 266 52.58 24.92 -9.99
N SER A 267 53.55 25.10 -9.08
CA SER A 267 53.86 24.12 -8.05
C SER A 267 52.56 23.79 -7.32
N PHE A 268 52.13 22.53 -7.47
CA PHE A 268 50.99 21.99 -6.74
C PHE A 268 51.35 22.01 -5.25
N ASP A 269 50.85 23.01 -4.52
CA ASP A 269 51.19 23.23 -3.12
C ASP A 269 50.56 22.14 -2.24
N ARG A 270 51.31 21.06 -2.05
CA ARG A 270 51.00 19.87 -1.25
C ARG A 270 50.70 20.22 0.22
N SER A 271 50.97 21.45 0.66
CA SER A 271 50.76 21.92 2.03
C SER A 271 49.31 22.30 2.36
N GLN A 272 48.46 22.61 1.37
CA GLN A 272 47.04 22.92 1.59
C GLN A 272 46.20 21.65 1.89
N TRP A 273 46.50 20.53 1.23
CA TRP A 273 45.85 19.25 1.51
C TRP A 273 46.27 18.62 2.84
N ARG A 274 47.49 18.86 3.32
CA ARG A 274 47.91 18.43 4.67
C ARG A 274 47.23 19.23 5.78
N ARG A 275 46.92 20.52 5.57
CA ARG A 275 46.17 21.33 6.55
C ARG A 275 44.67 21.03 6.58
N ALA A 276 44.07 20.63 5.45
CA ALA A 276 42.69 20.14 5.42
C ALA A 276 42.53 18.73 6.02
N GLY A 277 43.54 17.86 5.89
CA GLY A 277 43.55 16.51 6.48
C GLY A 277 43.89 16.47 7.99
N SER A 278 44.57 17.48 8.53
CA SER A 278 45.04 17.48 9.93
C SER A 278 44.00 17.94 10.95
N ARG A 279 42.84 18.47 10.54
CA ARG A 279 41.73 18.86 11.45
C ARG A 279 40.57 17.85 11.47
N GLN A 280 40.76 16.68 10.85
CA GLN A 280 39.76 15.61 10.78
C GLN A 280 40.20 14.34 11.53
N GLY A 281 41.21 14.45 12.40
CA GLY A 281 41.49 13.51 13.47
C GLY A 281 40.92 14.08 14.77
N THR A 282 40.18 13.28 15.52
CA THR A 282 39.53 13.62 16.81
C THR A 282 38.42 14.68 16.76
N GLY A 283 37.25 14.26 16.29
CA GLY A 283 36.04 15.08 16.35
C GLY A 283 34.79 14.24 16.11
N VAL A 284 34.61 13.17 16.89
CA VAL A 284 33.42 12.29 16.79
C VAL A 284 32.14 12.98 17.27
N ILE A 285 32.23 14.16 17.91
CA ILE A 285 31.06 14.95 18.30
C ILE A 285 31.38 16.43 18.04
N ALA A 286 31.11 16.92 16.84
CA ALA A 286 31.07 18.35 16.59
C ALA A 286 29.82 18.93 17.28
N GLU A 287 29.99 19.56 18.44
CA GLU A 287 28.97 20.43 19.05
C GLU A 287 28.54 21.47 18.02
N LYS A 288 27.33 21.34 17.49
CA LYS A 288 26.75 22.39 16.65
C LYS A 288 26.32 23.52 17.58
N CYS A 289 26.90 24.71 17.38
CA CYS A 289 26.52 25.90 18.13
C CYS A 289 25.14 26.37 17.65
N PHE A 290 24.11 26.18 18.48
CA PHE A 290 22.74 26.61 18.19
C PHE A 290 22.54 28.06 18.66
N ARG A 291 22.11 28.95 17.76
CA ARG A 291 21.80 30.35 18.08
C ARG A 291 20.32 30.60 17.86
N ALA A 292 19.58 30.96 18.92
CA ALA A 292 18.19 31.39 18.83
C ALA A 292 18.14 32.90 18.55
N HIS A 293 17.25 33.36 17.65
CA HIS A 293 16.99 34.78 17.40
C HIS A 293 15.54 35.14 17.78
N GLY A 294 15.33 36.33 18.35
CA GLY A 294 14.03 36.88 18.79
C GLY A 294 13.73 36.65 20.28
N ASP A 295 12.75 37.36 20.86
CA ASP A 295 12.40 37.25 22.29
C ASP A 295 11.52 36.02 22.58
N ALA A 296 11.85 35.29 23.64
CA ALA A 296 10.99 34.22 24.15
C ALA A 296 10.04 34.83 25.20
N PHE A 297 8.73 34.57 25.06
CA PHE A 297 7.69 35.08 25.97
C PHE A 297 7.57 36.62 26.05
N LEU A 298 8.18 37.38 25.13
CA LEU A 298 8.27 38.86 25.22
C LEU A 298 8.91 39.38 26.53
N LEU A 299 9.53 38.49 27.32
CA LEU A 299 10.08 38.76 28.66
C LEU A 299 11.56 38.35 28.78
N PHE A 300 12.00 37.36 28.01
CA PHE A 300 13.40 36.90 28.02
C PHE A 300 14.13 37.30 26.74
N GLY A 301 14.99 38.32 26.86
CA GLY A 301 15.86 38.80 25.79
C GLY A 301 16.86 37.73 25.32
N SER A 302 17.35 37.88 24.08
CA SER A 302 18.26 36.95 23.40
C SER A 302 19.62 36.73 24.11
N ALA A 303 20.00 37.61 25.04
CA ALA A 303 21.28 37.60 25.74
C ALA A 303 21.25 36.98 27.16
N HIS A 304 20.10 36.51 27.65
CA HIS A 304 20.00 35.93 29.00
C HIS A 304 20.84 34.64 29.12
N PRO A 305 21.64 34.43 30.19
CA PRO A 305 22.56 33.30 30.31
C PRO A 305 21.86 31.95 30.22
N VAL A 306 20.63 31.85 30.73
CA VAL A 306 19.79 30.64 30.63
C VAL A 306 19.55 30.24 29.17
N ARG A 307 19.38 31.20 28.25
CA ARG A 307 19.07 30.95 26.84
C ARG A 307 20.30 30.63 26.00
N VAL A 308 21.49 30.90 26.52
CA VAL A 308 22.78 30.49 25.96
C VAL A 308 23.17 29.10 26.48
N LEU A 309 22.80 28.77 27.72
CA LEU A 309 23.08 27.48 28.35
C LEU A 309 22.12 26.37 27.91
N LEU A 310 20.81 26.65 27.85
CA LEU A 310 19.77 25.65 27.52
C LEU A 310 20.01 24.93 26.19
N PRO A 311 20.32 25.61 25.07
CA PRO A 311 20.61 24.94 23.81
C PRO A 311 21.87 24.08 23.83
N ARG A 312 22.86 24.41 24.67
CA ARG A 312 24.06 23.57 24.87
C ARG A 312 23.73 22.30 25.66
N VAL A 313 22.92 22.43 26.71
CA VAL A 313 22.47 21.27 27.50
C VAL A 313 21.59 20.35 26.65
N LEU A 314 20.63 20.91 25.92
CA LEU A 314 19.74 20.17 25.02
C LEU A 314 20.46 19.56 23.82
N GLY A 315 21.63 20.07 23.41
CA GLY A 315 22.43 19.50 22.33
C GLY A 315 23.54 18.56 22.80
N SER A 316 23.62 18.29 24.10
CA SER A 316 24.66 17.43 24.67
C SER A 316 24.35 15.95 24.41
N PRO A 317 25.35 15.10 24.10
CA PRO A 317 25.14 13.67 23.87
C PRO A 317 24.57 12.96 25.12
N ILE A 318 24.86 13.49 26.31
CA ILE A 318 24.36 12.99 27.58
C ILE A 318 22.84 13.20 27.68
N TYR A 319 22.36 14.40 27.35
CA TYR A 319 20.93 14.68 27.32
C TYR A 319 20.22 13.75 26.32
N THR A 320 20.75 13.59 25.11
CA THR A 320 20.17 12.69 24.11
C THR A 320 20.13 11.24 24.62
N PHE A 321 21.19 10.76 25.28
CA PHE A 321 21.22 9.42 25.87
C PHE A 321 20.20 9.24 27.00
N VAL A 322 20.11 10.19 27.92
CA VAL A 322 19.17 10.15 29.05
C VAL A 322 17.73 10.24 28.57
N SER A 323 17.43 11.14 27.64
CA SER A 323 16.07 11.29 27.08
C SER A 323 15.66 10.02 26.32
N THR A 324 16.54 9.44 25.51
CA THR A 324 16.24 8.17 24.81
C THR A 324 16.07 6.99 25.75
N LEU A 325 16.86 6.88 26.81
CA LEU A 325 16.68 5.85 27.85
C LEU A 325 15.35 6.03 28.62
N CYS A 326 14.98 7.28 28.91
CA CYS A 326 13.71 7.62 29.56
C CYS A 326 12.51 7.23 28.67
N VAL A 327 12.59 7.51 27.36
CA VAL A 327 11.58 7.07 26.38
C VAL A 327 11.55 5.55 26.26
N ALA A 328 12.70 4.88 26.15
CA ALA A 328 12.78 3.43 26.02
C ALA A 328 12.22 2.72 27.26
N SER A 329 12.56 3.16 28.47
CA SER A 329 12.01 2.63 29.71
C SER A 329 10.50 2.87 29.82
N GLY A 330 10.01 4.04 29.39
CA GLY A 330 8.57 4.32 29.31
C GLY A 330 7.82 3.41 28.31
N VAL A 331 8.46 2.99 27.21
CA VAL A 331 7.90 2.00 26.28
C VAL A 331 7.90 0.60 26.90
N VAL A 332 8.98 0.21 27.57
CA VAL A 332 9.06 -1.07 28.29
C VAL A 332 7.99 -1.15 29.38
N ALA A 333 7.73 -0.07 30.11
CA ALA A 333 6.67 0.00 31.11
C ALA A 333 5.27 -0.32 30.54
N LEU A 334 4.98 0.08 29.29
CA LEU A 334 3.70 -0.24 28.63
C LEU A 334 3.54 -1.74 28.35
N PHE A 335 4.63 -2.50 28.15
CA PHE A 335 4.55 -3.95 27.96
C PHE A 335 4.12 -4.69 29.23
N PHE A 336 4.34 -4.08 30.41
CA PHE A 336 3.93 -4.65 31.70
C PHE A 336 2.49 -4.30 32.09
N GLU A 337 1.79 -3.41 31.37
CA GLU A 337 0.35 -3.14 31.58
C GLU A 337 -0.50 -4.34 31.10
N ARG A 338 -0.92 -5.21 32.03
CA ARG A 338 -1.86 -6.33 31.76
C ARG A 338 -3.23 -6.09 32.40
N HIS A 339 -4.30 -6.62 31.81
CA HIS A 339 -5.70 -6.48 32.27
C HIS A 339 -5.99 -7.06 33.68
N ARG A 340 -5.02 -7.74 34.31
CA ARG A 340 -5.10 -8.23 35.70
C ARG A 340 -3.72 -8.13 36.33
N LEU A 341 -3.42 -6.98 36.91
CA LEU A 341 -2.20 -6.75 37.69
C LEU A 341 -2.53 -6.84 39.19
N SER A 342 -1.56 -7.25 40.01
CA SER A 342 -1.62 -7.09 41.46
C SER A 342 -1.62 -5.61 41.84
N ASP A 343 -2.35 -5.24 42.89
CA ASP A 343 -2.52 -3.83 43.32
C ASP A 343 -1.17 -3.11 43.53
N ASP A 344 -0.17 -3.79 44.10
CA ASP A 344 1.19 -3.26 44.31
C ASP A 344 1.89 -2.90 42.99
N THR A 345 1.68 -3.74 41.96
CA THR A 345 2.25 -3.52 40.64
C THR A 345 1.53 -2.42 39.88
N GLU A 346 0.21 -2.27 40.08
CA GLU A 346 -0.54 -1.16 39.52
C GLU A 346 -0.11 0.19 40.14
N GLN A 347 0.09 0.23 41.45
CA GLN A 347 0.57 1.43 42.15
C GLN A 347 1.97 1.85 41.71
N THR A 348 2.91 0.91 41.62
CA THR A 348 4.28 1.19 41.16
C THR A 348 4.29 1.68 39.70
N LEU A 349 3.48 1.07 38.83
CA LEU A 349 3.36 1.50 37.44
C LEU A 349 2.70 2.87 37.30
N HIS A 350 1.71 3.18 38.14
CA HIS A 350 1.12 4.51 38.24
C HIS A 350 2.16 5.56 38.66
N LEU A 351 3.00 5.25 39.65
CA LEU A 351 4.09 6.13 40.09
C LEU A 351 5.07 6.40 38.94
N PHE A 352 5.54 5.37 38.24
CA PHE A 352 6.39 5.54 37.06
C PHE A 352 5.74 6.45 36.02
N HIS A 353 4.44 6.31 35.76
CA HIS A 353 3.74 7.17 34.81
C HIS A 353 3.68 8.63 35.21
N VAL A 354 3.53 8.94 36.50
CA VAL A 354 3.57 10.30 37.03
C VAL A 354 4.99 10.87 36.93
N VAL A 355 6.01 10.08 37.28
CA VAL A 355 7.43 10.49 37.14
C VAL A 355 7.75 10.86 35.69
N TYR A 356 7.37 10.03 34.72
CA TYR A 356 7.57 10.34 33.31
C TYR A 356 6.83 11.60 32.87
N LEU A 357 5.59 11.81 33.32
CA LEU A 357 4.84 13.03 33.01
C LEU A 357 5.58 14.29 33.49
N VAL A 358 6.14 14.26 34.69
CA VAL A 358 6.90 15.39 35.25
C VAL A 358 8.19 15.62 34.46
N VAL A 359 9.00 14.57 34.26
CA VAL A 359 10.29 14.67 33.53
C VAL A 359 10.08 15.25 32.14
N PHE A 360 9.10 14.75 31.38
CA PHE A 360 8.82 15.24 30.03
C PHE A 360 8.07 16.57 29.99
N GLY A 361 7.33 16.92 31.05
CA GLY A 361 6.74 18.24 31.21
C GLY A 361 7.83 19.31 31.39
N VAL A 362 8.80 19.04 32.26
CA VAL A 362 9.97 19.90 32.47
C VAL A 362 10.81 20.02 31.20
N GLU A 363 11.05 18.90 30.51
CA GLU A 363 11.74 18.91 29.20
C GLU A 363 11.03 19.83 28.19
N MET A 364 9.70 19.74 28.10
CA MET A 364 8.91 20.58 27.18
C MET A 364 9.02 22.07 27.51
N ILE A 365 8.95 22.43 28.79
CA ILE A 365 9.11 23.81 29.26
C ILE A 365 10.53 24.32 28.95
N MET A 366 11.55 23.49 29.19
CA MET A 366 12.94 23.80 28.86
C MET A 366 13.11 24.06 27.36
N LYS A 367 12.47 23.27 26.49
CA LYS A 367 12.45 23.51 25.03
C LYS A 367 11.72 24.80 24.65
N TRP A 368 10.62 25.14 25.32
CA TRP A 368 9.88 26.40 25.07
C TRP A 368 10.70 27.64 25.42
N VAL A 369 11.44 27.59 26.53
CA VAL A 369 12.34 28.67 26.96
C VAL A 369 13.56 28.78 26.03
N ALA A 370 14.08 27.65 25.55
CA ALA A 370 15.23 27.63 24.63
C ALA A 370 14.88 28.16 23.23
N LEU A 371 13.80 27.63 22.63
CA LEU A 371 13.46 27.79 21.21
C LEU A 371 12.42 28.89 20.95
N GLY A 372 11.67 29.30 21.97
CA GLY A 372 10.50 30.15 21.82
C GLY A 372 9.25 29.38 21.37
N VAL A 373 8.09 29.88 21.77
CA VAL A 373 6.79 29.19 21.59
C VAL A 373 6.21 29.44 20.19
N VAL A 374 5.93 30.69 19.83
CA VAL A 374 5.27 31.06 18.55
C VAL A 374 5.88 32.29 17.87
N THR A 375 6.51 33.22 18.60
CA THR A 375 6.96 34.51 18.07
C THR A 375 8.19 34.42 17.17
N PRO A 376 8.21 35.13 16.02
CA PRO A 376 9.34 35.15 15.10
C PRO A 376 10.44 36.09 15.60
N GLY A 377 11.70 35.70 15.44
CA GLY A 377 12.70 36.66 14.98
C GLY A 377 12.34 37.05 13.55
N THR A 378 12.18 38.34 13.28
CA THR A 378 11.84 38.93 11.99
C THR A 378 12.66 38.36 10.84
N HIS A 379 12.03 37.60 9.94
CA HIS A 379 12.56 37.38 8.59
C HIS A 379 12.14 38.55 7.71
N HIS A 380 13.00 39.56 7.62
CA HIS A 380 13.03 40.42 6.44
C HIS A 380 14.48 40.78 6.14
N GLY A 381 14.94 40.36 4.96
CA GLY A 381 16.14 40.89 4.31
C GLY A 381 17.45 40.20 4.66
N GLN A 382 17.97 39.45 3.67
CA GLN A 382 19.39 39.33 3.32
C GLN A 382 20.39 38.89 4.40
N THR A 383 20.96 37.70 4.21
CA THR A 383 22.41 37.50 4.29
C THR A 383 22.76 36.33 3.36
N HIS A 384 22.93 36.67 2.08
CA HIS A 384 23.98 36.01 1.31
C HIS A 384 25.31 36.53 1.91
N ASP A 385 26.30 35.65 2.02
CA ASP A 385 27.71 35.97 2.31
C ASP A 385 28.15 36.02 3.79
N ARG A 386 28.24 34.83 4.40
CA ARG A 386 29.48 34.33 5.01
C ARG A 386 29.30 32.87 5.45
N GLU A 387 30.26 32.04 5.09
CA GLU A 387 30.36 30.64 5.50
C GLU A 387 30.58 30.53 7.02
N ASP A 388 29.51 30.62 7.80
CA ASP A 388 29.45 30.11 9.16
C ASP A 388 28.26 29.13 9.24
N HIS A 389 28.57 27.84 9.38
CA HIS A 389 27.64 26.70 9.45
C HIS A 389 26.73 26.67 10.70
N ALA A 390 26.25 27.81 11.20
CA ALA A 390 25.30 27.87 12.30
C ALA A 390 23.86 27.71 11.78
N GLN A 391 23.32 26.49 11.86
CA GLN A 391 21.97 26.19 11.41
C GLN A 391 20.93 26.68 12.44
N CYS A 392 20.18 27.73 12.10
CA CYS A 392 19.12 28.27 12.95
C CYS A 392 17.94 27.29 13.07
N MET A 393 17.48 27.03 14.29
CA MET A 393 16.34 26.15 14.57
C MET A 393 15.04 26.98 14.62
N PRO A 394 13.95 26.56 13.94
CA PRO A 394 12.67 27.26 14.01
C PRO A 394 12.02 27.15 15.40
N ALA A 395 11.11 28.07 15.70
CA ALA A 395 10.30 28.06 16.93
C ALA A 395 9.59 26.71 17.15
N TYR A 396 9.35 26.35 18.41
CA TYR A 396 8.93 25.01 18.82
C TYR A 396 7.71 24.49 18.03
N PHE A 397 6.63 25.26 17.90
CA PHE A 397 5.40 24.80 17.23
C PHE A 397 5.43 24.83 15.69
N ARG A 398 6.44 25.48 15.08
CA ARG A 398 6.61 25.46 13.61
C ARG A 398 7.10 24.12 13.10
N TYR A 399 7.74 23.33 13.96
CA TYR A 399 8.21 22.01 13.59
C TYR A 399 7.09 20.97 13.80
N PRO A 400 6.66 20.25 12.75
CA PRO A 400 5.45 19.41 12.81
C PRO A 400 5.58 18.22 13.77
N LEU A 401 6.79 17.74 14.07
CA LEU A 401 6.99 16.63 15.02
C LEU A 401 6.79 17.06 16.48
N ASN A 402 7.01 18.35 16.79
CA ASN A 402 6.86 18.87 18.15
C ASN A 402 5.40 18.91 18.61
N TRP A 403 4.45 18.89 17.65
CA TRP A 403 3.03 18.68 17.94
C TRP A 403 2.76 17.27 18.50
N GLY A 404 3.54 16.27 18.09
CA GLY A 404 3.48 14.92 18.65
C GLY A 404 3.89 14.89 20.12
N ASP A 405 4.97 15.59 20.48
CA ASP A 405 5.44 15.70 21.87
C ASP A 405 4.42 16.40 22.77
N PHE A 406 3.82 17.48 22.27
CA PHE A 406 2.77 18.22 22.95
C PHE A 406 1.51 17.37 23.15
N ALA A 407 1.06 16.67 22.10
CA ALA A 407 -0.07 15.76 22.18
C ALA A 407 0.20 14.63 23.20
N ALA A 408 1.38 14.00 23.16
CA ALA A 408 1.75 12.94 24.10
C ALA A 408 1.75 13.41 25.56
N ASN A 409 2.24 14.63 25.85
CA ASN A 409 2.18 15.21 27.21
C ASN A 409 0.74 15.51 27.64
N THR A 410 -0.07 16.05 26.72
CA THR A 410 -1.48 16.41 26.99
C THR A 410 -2.31 15.16 27.27
N PHE A 411 -2.18 14.11 26.46
CA PHE A 411 -2.86 12.84 26.68
C PHE A 411 -2.36 12.13 27.94
N ALA A 412 -1.05 12.21 28.25
CA ALA A 412 -0.52 11.64 29.49
C ALA A 412 -1.08 12.34 30.73
N LEU A 413 -1.26 13.66 30.69
CA LEU A 413 -1.92 14.41 31.76
C LEU A 413 -3.40 14.02 31.87
N ALA A 414 -4.13 14.01 30.74
CA ALA A 414 -5.55 13.66 30.72
C ALA A 414 -5.83 12.21 31.16
N ALA A 415 -4.89 11.29 30.92
CA ALA A 415 -4.96 9.90 31.38
C ALA A 415 -4.89 9.73 32.91
N VAL A 416 -4.34 10.72 33.63
CA VAL A 416 -4.32 10.73 35.10
C VAL A 416 -5.70 11.08 35.64
N PHE A 417 -6.39 12.04 35.00
CA PHE A 417 -7.71 12.51 35.44
C PHE A 417 -8.88 11.66 34.90
N TYR A 418 -8.71 11.03 33.74
CA TYR A 418 -9.79 10.30 33.06
C TYR A 418 -9.34 8.89 32.63
N PRO A 419 -9.82 7.81 33.30
CA PRO A 419 -9.37 6.44 33.06
C PRO A 419 -9.45 5.94 31.61
N PRO A 420 -10.47 6.28 30.79
CA PRO A 420 -10.50 5.88 29.38
C PRO A 420 -9.37 6.48 28.53
N LEU A 421 -8.83 7.65 28.91
CA LEU A 421 -7.71 8.29 28.21
C LEU A 421 -6.35 7.65 28.55
N ARG A 422 -6.32 6.61 29.43
CA ARG A 422 -5.12 5.78 29.66
C ARG A 422 -4.54 5.20 28.36
N VAL A 423 -5.38 4.92 27.35
CA VAL A 423 -4.91 4.49 26.01
C VAL A 423 -3.99 5.53 25.36
N GLY A 424 -4.17 6.81 25.67
CA GLY A 424 -3.31 7.91 25.21
C GLY A 424 -1.85 7.82 25.69
N ARG A 425 -1.54 6.98 26.70
CA ARG A 425 -0.16 6.72 27.15
C ARG A 425 0.69 6.08 26.04
N VAL A 426 0.07 5.35 25.12
CA VAL A 426 0.76 4.77 23.94
C VAL A 426 1.40 5.85 23.07
N LEU A 427 0.87 7.09 23.07
CA LEU A 427 1.46 8.20 22.32
C LEU A 427 2.88 8.56 22.80
N ARG A 428 3.33 8.12 23.98
CA ARG A 428 4.73 8.24 24.41
C ARG A 428 5.69 7.53 23.45
N THR A 429 5.27 6.44 22.79
CA THR A 429 6.06 5.73 21.77
C THR A 429 6.35 6.59 20.55
N VAL A 430 5.48 7.57 20.24
CA VAL A 430 5.72 8.55 19.16
C VAL A 430 6.99 9.35 19.43
N ARG A 431 7.36 9.52 20.71
CA ARG A 431 8.59 10.23 21.08
C ARG A 431 9.84 9.58 20.57
N LEU A 432 9.85 8.26 20.39
CA LEU A 432 10.99 7.58 19.79
C LEU A 432 11.33 8.14 18.40
N PHE A 433 10.33 8.64 17.67
CA PHE A 433 10.48 9.23 16.35
C PHE A 433 10.71 10.76 16.37
N THR A 434 10.32 11.45 17.44
CA THR A 434 10.48 12.91 17.60
C THR A 434 11.76 13.31 18.36
N THR A 435 12.32 12.41 19.17
CA THR A 435 13.45 12.68 20.09
C THR A 435 14.81 12.65 19.39
N GLN A 436 14.87 12.39 18.08
CA GLN A 436 16.10 12.60 17.34
C GLN A 436 16.25 14.09 17.05
N GLU A 437 17.18 14.76 17.75
CA GLU A 437 17.64 16.14 17.49
C GLU A 437 18.10 16.38 16.03
N ARG A 438 18.12 15.33 15.21
CA ARG A 438 17.98 15.38 13.76
C ARG A 438 16.82 14.48 13.34
N PRO A 439 15.69 15.02 12.85
CA PRO A 439 14.61 14.17 12.36
C PRO A 439 15.17 13.26 11.28
N ASN A 440 14.86 11.97 11.36
CA ASN A 440 15.10 11.07 10.25
C ASN A 440 14.46 11.69 9.02
N LYS A 441 15.28 12.16 8.08
CA LYS A 441 14.80 12.78 6.84
C LYS A 441 13.78 11.85 6.17
N SER A 442 13.99 10.54 6.26
CA SER A 442 13.06 9.49 5.84
C SER A 442 11.67 9.58 6.49
N PHE A 443 11.57 9.84 7.81
CA PHE A 443 10.29 9.97 8.50
C PHE A 443 9.55 11.25 8.08
N LEU A 444 10.26 12.37 7.94
CA LEU A 444 9.66 13.61 7.46
C LEU A 444 9.16 13.45 6.01
N GLN A 445 9.94 12.76 5.17
CA GLN A 445 9.50 12.43 3.82
C GLN A 445 8.29 11.49 3.83
N PHE A 446 8.27 10.49 4.71
CA PHE A 446 7.09 9.63 4.90
C PHE A 446 5.85 10.44 5.33
N ALA A 447 5.98 11.36 6.29
CA ALA A 447 4.87 12.21 6.74
C ALA A 447 4.35 13.14 5.63
N LYS A 448 5.25 13.66 4.78
CA LYS A 448 4.87 14.38 3.55
C LYS A 448 4.09 13.45 2.62
N LEU A 449 4.65 12.28 2.27
CA LEU A 449 4.01 11.28 1.41
C LEU A 449 2.61 10.87 1.92
N LEU A 450 2.47 10.68 3.23
CA LEU A 450 1.19 10.35 3.86
C LEU A 450 0.16 11.47 3.70
N ARG A 451 0.56 12.74 3.86
CA ARG A 451 -0.33 13.89 3.64
C ARG A 451 -0.86 13.95 2.21
N HIS A 452 0.00 13.64 1.22
CA HIS A 452 -0.43 13.53 -0.17
C HIS A 452 -1.41 12.36 -0.36
N THR A 453 -1.15 11.22 0.27
CA THR A 453 -2.02 10.03 0.24
C THR A 453 -3.42 10.32 0.82
N VAL A 454 -3.53 11.14 1.88
CA VAL A 454 -4.82 11.54 2.47
C VAL A 454 -5.73 12.27 1.47
N ARG A 455 -5.19 12.97 0.47
CA ARG A 455 -6.00 13.64 -0.58
C ARG A 455 -6.82 12.66 -1.42
N VAL A 456 -6.45 11.37 -1.44
CA VAL A 456 -7.16 10.30 -2.15
C VAL A 456 -8.30 9.70 -1.32
N VAL A 457 -8.26 9.84 0.00
CA VAL A 457 -9.25 9.24 0.91
C VAL A 457 -10.70 9.64 0.56
N PRO A 458 -11.03 10.91 0.20
CA PRO A 458 -12.39 11.27 -0.20
C PRO A 458 -12.91 10.48 -1.42
N LEU A 459 -12.04 10.13 -2.38
CA LEU A 459 -12.39 9.30 -3.53
C LEU A 459 -12.73 7.86 -3.10
N LEU A 460 -11.92 7.29 -2.21
CA LEU A 460 -12.16 5.94 -1.69
C LEU A 460 -13.42 5.90 -0.84
N PHE A 461 -13.60 6.91 0.01
CA PHE A 461 -14.79 7.06 0.83
C PHE A 461 -16.05 7.17 -0.05
N PHE A 462 -16.01 8.00 -1.11
CA PHE A 462 -17.09 8.08 -2.10
C PHE A 462 -17.45 6.69 -2.66
N LEU A 463 -16.45 5.90 -3.04
CA LEU A 463 -16.69 4.57 -3.58
C LEU A 463 -17.30 3.61 -2.56
N TYR A 464 -16.81 3.63 -1.32
CA TYR A 464 -17.36 2.84 -0.22
C TYR A 464 -18.81 3.20 0.08
N VAL A 465 -19.15 4.50 0.05
CA VAL A 465 -20.53 4.98 0.22
C VAL A 465 -21.43 4.44 -0.88
N ALA A 466 -20.98 4.45 -2.15
CA ALA A 466 -21.76 3.92 -3.27
C ALA A 466 -22.15 2.45 -3.03
N PHE A 467 -21.16 1.59 -2.76
CA PHE A 467 -21.39 0.16 -2.55
C PHE A 467 -22.13 -0.14 -1.25
N ALA A 468 -21.96 0.67 -0.20
CA ALA A 468 -22.72 0.53 1.03
C ALA A 468 -24.22 0.77 0.80
N VAL A 469 -24.58 1.81 0.04
CA VAL A 469 -25.98 2.08 -0.30
C VAL A 469 -26.57 0.99 -1.21
N VAL A 470 -25.80 0.49 -2.18
CA VAL A 470 -26.23 -0.67 -3.00
C VAL A 470 -26.47 -1.90 -2.11
N ALA A 471 -25.54 -2.20 -1.19
CA ALA A 471 -25.67 -3.34 -0.29
C ALA A 471 -26.87 -3.23 0.63
N MET A 472 -27.17 -2.03 1.15
CA MET A 472 -28.39 -1.79 1.94
C MET A 472 -29.64 -2.11 1.12
N GLN A 473 -29.72 -1.64 -0.12
CA GLN A 473 -30.90 -1.87 -0.96
C GLN A 473 -31.10 -3.35 -1.30
N MET A 474 -30.01 -4.10 -1.45
CA MET A 474 -30.06 -5.53 -1.76
C MET A 474 -30.33 -6.40 -0.53
N PHE A 475 -29.62 -6.16 0.58
CA PHE A 475 -29.49 -7.12 1.68
C PHE A 475 -30.14 -6.68 3.01
N ALA A 476 -30.69 -5.47 3.11
CA ALA A 476 -31.29 -4.98 4.35
C ALA A 476 -32.38 -5.94 4.89
N GLY A 477 -32.26 -6.32 6.16
CA GLY A 477 -33.21 -7.17 6.88
C GLY A 477 -33.26 -8.62 6.40
N GLY A 478 -32.34 -9.05 5.52
CA GLY A 478 -32.35 -10.38 4.92
C GLY A 478 -31.32 -11.37 5.46
N LEU A 479 -30.32 -10.90 6.23
CA LEU A 479 -29.16 -11.71 6.64
C LEU A 479 -29.43 -12.52 7.93
N PHE A 480 -30.54 -13.23 7.94
CA PHE A 480 -30.89 -14.18 8.98
C PHE A 480 -30.76 -15.58 8.42
N ARG A 481 -30.14 -16.49 9.18
CA ARG A 481 -29.98 -17.89 8.80
C ARG A 481 -30.27 -18.80 9.96
N CYS A 482 -30.86 -19.96 9.66
CA CYS A 482 -30.93 -21.03 10.64
C CYS A 482 -29.54 -21.65 10.82
N ASN A 483 -29.29 -22.23 11.99
CA ASN A 483 -28.11 -23.07 12.21
C ASN A 483 -28.23 -24.43 11.51
N ASP A 484 -29.46 -24.95 11.40
CA ASP A 484 -29.79 -26.15 10.62
C ASP A 484 -29.81 -25.82 9.12
N ALA A 485 -29.04 -26.57 8.31
CA ALA A 485 -28.94 -26.38 6.86
C ALA A 485 -30.17 -26.94 6.10
N ALA A 486 -30.93 -27.85 6.70
CA ALA A 486 -32.12 -28.43 6.08
C ALA A 486 -33.32 -27.46 6.08
N VAL A 487 -33.31 -26.46 6.96
CA VAL A 487 -34.41 -25.50 7.11
C VAL A 487 -34.09 -24.23 6.33
N THR A 488 -34.81 -24.03 5.24
CA THR A 488 -34.68 -22.87 4.35
C THR A 488 -35.55 -21.69 4.80
N ASP A 489 -36.74 -21.95 5.37
CA ASP A 489 -37.63 -20.88 5.82
C ASP A 489 -37.27 -20.39 7.24
N PRO A 490 -36.95 -19.08 7.43
CA PRO A 490 -36.71 -18.51 8.76
C PRO A 490 -37.86 -18.73 9.75
N ALA A 491 -39.10 -18.79 9.26
CA ALA A 491 -40.29 -19.02 10.10
C ALA A 491 -40.32 -20.44 10.68
N MET A 492 -39.66 -21.40 10.03
CA MET A 492 -39.61 -22.81 10.42
C MET A 492 -38.37 -23.15 11.27
N CYS A 493 -37.54 -22.16 11.61
CA CYS A 493 -36.32 -22.35 12.41
C CYS A 493 -36.62 -22.40 13.92
N PHE A 494 -37.38 -23.41 14.33
CA PHE A 494 -37.68 -23.71 15.73
C PHE A 494 -37.59 -25.22 15.99
N GLY A 495 -37.41 -25.61 17.26
CA GLY A 495 -37.20 -27.01 17.67
C GLY A 495 -35.72 -27.38 17.76
N ASP A 496 -35.43 -28.68 17.75
CA ASP A 496 -34.08 -29.23 17.87
C ASP A 496 -33.71 -30.06 16.63
N TYR A 497 -32.42 -30.17 16.33
CA TYR A 497 -31.89 -30.97 15.23
C TYR A 497 -30.63 -31.73 15.67
N ASN A 498 -30.38 -32.88 15.05
CA ASN A 498 -29.23 -33.72 15.37
C ASN A 498 -28.03 -33.30 14.51
N ILE A 499 -26.89 -33.06 15.15
CA ILE A 499 -25.60 -32.88 14.46
C ILE A 499 -24.70 -34.07 14.73
N THR A 500 -24.05 -34.58 13.69
CA THR A 500 -22.97 -35.58 13.84
C THR A 500 -21.65 -34.86 13.98
N VAL A 501 -20.97 -35.03 15.12
CA VAL A 501 -19.63 -34.51 15.36
C VAL A 501 -18.67 -35.69 15.44
N GLU A 502 -17.55 -35.63 14.73
CA GLU A 502 -16.49 -36.62 14.88
C GLU A 502 -15.84 -36.47 16.26
N GLY A 503 -16.10 -37.45 17.14
CA GLY A 503 -15.44 -37.58 18.44
C GLY A 503 -14.26 -38.54 18.37
N TYR A 504 -13.48 -38.59 19.44
CA TYR A 504 -12.29 -39.46 19.55
C TYR A 504 -12.57 -40.96 19.38
N THR A 505 -13.81 -41.41 19.63
CA THR A 505 -14.24 -42.82 19.54
C THR A 505 -15.15 -43.10 18.34
N GLY A 506 -15.32 -42.13 17.43
CA GLY A 506 -16.23 -42.21 16.28
C GLY A 506 -17.24 -41.04 16.24
N PRO A 507 -18.13 -41.03 15.23
CA PRO A 507 -19.14 -39.97 15.09
C PRO A 507 -20.20 -40.05 16.19
N ILE A 508 -20.37 -38.96 16.94
CA ILE A 508 -21.36 -38.82 18.01
C ILE A 508 -22.46 -37.87 17.52
N THR A 509 -23.72 -38.27 17.66
CA THR A 509 -24.86 -37.40 17.41
C THR A 509 -25.15 -36.55 18.65
N ILE A 510 -25.07 -35.24 18.52
CA ILE A 510 -25.41 -34.28 19.57
C ILE A 510 -26.69 -33.58 19.15
N LEU A 511 -27.64 -33.47 20.08
CA LEU A 511 -28.89 -32.77 19.87
C LEU A 511 -28.65 -31.28 20.10
N GLN A 512 -28.84 -30.47 19.06
CA GLN A 512 -28.60 -29.03 19.09
C GLN A 512 -29.90 -28.27 18.85
N LYS A 513 -30.16 -27.23 19.65
CA LYS A 513 -31.34 -26.39 19.49
C LYS A 513 -31.24 -25.53 18.24
N ARG A 514 -32.31 -25.48 17.43
CA ARG A 514 -32.41 -24.58 16.28
C ARG A 514 -32.47 -23.14 16.77
N ALA A 515 -31.61 -22.30 16.21
CA ALA A 515 -31.54 -20.89 16.56
C ALA A 515 -31.33 -20.06 15.30
N LEU A 516 -32.18 -19.06 15.12
CA LEU A 516 -32.02 -18.08 14.06
C LEU A 516 -30.80 -17.22 14.38
N ARG A 517 -29.71 -17.45 13.64
CA ARG A 517 -28.48 -16.67 13.76
C ARG A 517 -28.53 -15.49 12.80
N ARG A 518 -28.10 -14.34 13.29
CA ARG A 518 -27.89 -13.15 12.49
C ARG A 518 -26.42 -13.08 12.07
N ALA A 519 -26.17 -12.66 10.83
CA ALA A 519 -24.80 -12.40 10.38
C ALA A 519 -24.12 -11.33 11.26
N ALA A 520 -22.82 -11.49 11.51
CA ALA A 520 -22.04 -10.56 12.35
C ALA A 520 -21.94 -9.16 11.69
N PHE A 521 -21.68 -9.14 10.38
CA PHE A 521 -21.68 -7.95 9.53
C PHE A 521 -23.03 -7.81 8.83
N ARG A 522 -23.60 -6.60 8.84
CA ARG A 522 -25.02 -6.34 8.51
C ARG A 522 -25.19 -5.12 7.62
N TYR A 523 -26.15 -5.18 6.71
CA TYR A 523 -26.50 -4.10 5.78
C TYR A 523 -27.80 -3.37 6.15
N ASP A 524 -28.20 -3.41 7.42
CA ASP A 524 -29.49 -2.89 7.89
C ASP A 524 -29.54 -1.38 8.10
N ALA A 525 -28.38 -0.76 8.30
CA ALA A 525 -28.19 0.67 8.47
C ALA A 525 -26.91 1.12 7.74
N PHE A 526 -26.82 2.40 7.41
CA PHE A 526 -25.70 2.93 6.64
C PHE A 526 -24.33 2.69 7.28
N GLY A 527 -24.19 2.94 8.59
CA GLY A 527 -22.92 2.75 9.29
C GLY A 527 -22.46 1.29 9.31
N SER A 528 -23.37 0.35 9.58
CA SER A 528 -23.03 -1.09 9.57
C SER A 528 -22.77 -1.60 8.15
N ALA A 529 -23.50 -1.10 7.15
CA ALA A 529 -23.27 -1.43 5.75
C ALA A 529 -21.90 -0.94 5.27
N LEU A 530 -21.55 0.31 5.58
CA LEU A 530 -20.24 0.89 5.26
C LEU A 530 -19.10 0.09 5.89
N LEU A 531 -19.24 -0.26 7.18
CA LEU A 531 -18.27 -1.11 7.88
C LEU A 531 -18.16 -2.50 7.23
N SER A 532 -19.29 -3.09 6.83
CA SER A 532 -19.33 -4.42 6.20
C SER A 532 -18.64 -4.43 4.84
N VAL A 533 -18.89 -3.42 3.99
CA VAL A 533 -18.17 -3.28 2.70
C VAL A 533 -16.68 -3.03 2.93
N PHE A 534 -16.31 -2.18 3.89
CA PHE A 534 -14.91 -1.93 4.24
C PHE A 534 -14.20 -3.18 4.77
N ALA A 535 -14.85 -3.94 5.66
CA ALA A 535 -14.32 -5.17 6.21
C ALA A 535 -14.13 -6.21 5.10
N MET A 536 -15.12 -6.38 4.22
CA MET A 536 -15.04 -7.30 3.09
C MET A 536 -13.90 -6.99 2.12
N THR A 537 -13.63 -5.71 1.81
CA THR A 537 -12.56 -5.33 0.87
C THR A 537 -11.16 -5.38 1.48
N THR A 538 -11.07 -5.30 2.81
CA THR A 538 -9.79 -5.21 3.53
C THR A 538 -9.36 -6.55 4.14
N VAL A 539 -10.32 -7.36 4.59
CA VAL A 539 -10.08 -8.65 5.23
C VAL A 539 -10.06 -9.76 4.18
N SER A 540 -9.20 -10.76 4.36
CA SER A 540 -8.99 -11.89 3.44
C SER A 540 -10.16 -12.90 3.33
N HIS A 541 -11.31 -12.65 3.98
CA HIS A 541 -12.44 -13.59 4.10
C HIS A 541 -13.75 -13.00 3.56
N TRP A 542 -13.72 -12.48 2.34
CA TRP A 542 -14.93 -11.95 1.69
C TRP A 542 -15.97 -13.04 1.39
N GLY A 543 -15.55 -14.31 1.30
CA GLY A 543 -16.44 -15.46 1.05
C GLY A 543 -17.51 -15.63 2.11
N ASP A 544 -17.21 -15.38 3.39
CA ASP A 544 -18.18 -15.49 4.49
C ASP A 544 -19.32 -14.46 4.34
N PHE A 545 -19.00 -13.24 3.91
CA PHE A 545 -20.00 -12.20 3.61
C PHE A 545 -20.89 -12.61 2.45
N ALA A 546 -20.29 -13.20 1.42
CA ALA A 546 -21.00 -13.69 0.26
C ALA A 546 -21.88 -14.91 0.58
N ASP A 547 -21.42 -15.83 1.43
CA ASP A 547 -22.18 -17.01 1.86
C ASP A 547 -23.37 -16.62 2.72
N ASP A 548 -23.21 -15.69 3.67
CA ASP A 548 -24.32 -15.16 4.47
C ASP A 548 -25.36 -14.44 3.57
N ALA A 549 -24.93 -13.80 2.49
CA ALA A 549 -25.82 -13.15 1.54
C ALA A 549 -26.48 -14.13 0.54
N MET A 550 -25.79 -15.19 0.12
CA MET A 550 -26.37 -16.26 -0.72
C MET A 550 -27.31 -17.18 0.08
N ALA A 551 -27.17 -17.25 1.40
CA ALA A 551 -28.12 -17.91 2.28
C ALA A 551 -29.44 -17.15 2.43
N MET A 552 -29.51 -15.89 1.97
CA MET A 552 -30.72 -15.09 2.03
C MET A 552 -31.79 -15.66 1.09
N ILE A 553 -32.90 -16.12 1.67
CA ILE A 553 -34.07 -16.56 0.91
C ILE A 553 -35.10 -15.43 0.93
N SER A 554 -35.32 -14.80 -0.22
CA SER A 554 -36.39 -13.81 -0.38
C SER A 554 -37.63 -14.48 -0.98
N LYS A 555 -38.83 -14.02 -0.60
CA LYS A 555 -40.12 -14.51 -1.14
C LYS A 555 -40.22 -14.53 -2.68
N MET A 556 -39.34 -13.80 -3.38
CA MET A 556 -39.34 -13.68 -4.84
C MET A 556 -38.14 -14.37 -5.53
N MET A 557 -37.14 -14.85 -4.79
CA MET A 557 -35.96 -15.49 -5.38
C MET A 557 -35.80 -16.90 -4.84
N SER A 558 -36.09 -17.89 -5.69
CA SER A 558 -35.89 -19.31 -5.39
C SER A 558 -34.42 -19.60 -5.10
N SER A 559 -34.14 -20.60 -4.25
CA SER A 559 -32.80 -21.03 -3.83
C SER A 559 -31.80 -21.17 -4.98
N ASN A 560 -32.26 -21.60 -6.16
CA ASN A 560 -31.41 -21.80 -7.35
C ASN A 560 -30.92 -20.49 -8.01
N HIS A 561 -31.52 -19.34 -7.72
CA HIS A 561 -31.12 -18.04 -8.26
C HIS A 561 -30.33 -17.18 -7.25
N SER A 562 -30.09 -17.67 -6.03
CA SER A 562 -29.35 -16.92 -5.01
C SER A 562 -27.90 -16.58 -5.41
N GLY A 563 -27.33 -17.37 -6.33
CA GLY A 563 -25.98 -17.16 -6.85
C GLY A 563 -25.75 -15.78 -7.50
N PHE A 564 -26.78 -15.04 -7.91
CA PHE A 564 -26.60 -13.67 -8.43
C PHE A 564 -26.13 -12.67 -7.37
N CYS A 565 -26.40 -12.91 -6.08
CA CYS A 565 -25.92 -12.05 -4.99
C CYS A 565 -24.39 -12.02 -4.91
N VAL A 566 -23.70 -13.08 -5.34
CA VAL A 566 -22.23 -13.12 -5.31
C VAL A 566 -21.60 -12.11 -6.27
N VAL A 567 -22.28 -11.80 -7.37
CA VAL A 567 -21.80 -10.86 -8.39
C VAL A 567 -21.58 -9.48 -7.78
N PHE A 568 -22.44 -9.04 -6.86
CA PHE A 568 -22.25 -7.79 -6.13
C PHE A 568 -20.89 -7.76 -5.42
N PHE A 569 -20.56 -8.81 -4.66
CA PHE A 569 -19.32 -8.87 -3.89
C PHE A 569 -18.09 -8.94 -4.79
N ILE A 570 -18.15 -9.73 -5.88
CA ILE A 570 -17.09 -9.82 -6.88
C ILE A 570 -16.83 -8.45 -7.51
N VAL A 571 -17.88 -7.75 -7.96
CA VAL A 571 -17.77 -6.43 -8.59
C VAL A 571 -17.27 -5.40 -7.58
N ALA A 572 -17.82 -5.37 -6.36
CA ALA A 572 -17.41 -4.46 -5.31
C ALA A 572 -15.94 -4.65 -4.93
N LEU A 573 -15.51 -5.89 -4.70
CA LEU A 573 -14.12 -6.22 -4.38
C LEU A 573 -13.18 -5.77 -5.51
N ARG A 574 -13.48 -6.15 -6.77
CA ARG A 574 -12.61 -5.80 -7.90
C ARG A 574 -12.54 -4.30 -8.13
N LEU A 575 -13.67 -3.61 -8.07
CA LEU A 575 -13.75 -2.19 -8.38
C LEU A 575 -13.12 -1.36 -7.24
N ILE A 576 -13.42 -1.65 -5.98
CA ILE A 576 -12.82 -0.95 -4.82
C ILE A 576 -11.31 -1.18 -4.74
N CYS A 577 -10.85 -2.44 -4.80
CA CYS A 577 -9.42 -2.72 -4.74
C CYS A 577 -8.67 -2.11 -5.94
N PHE A 578 -9.26 -2.12 -7.15
CA PHE A 578 -8.67 -1.49 -8.32
C PHE A 578 -8.46 0.02 -8.12
N PHE A 579 -9.51 0.75 -7.69
CA PHE A 579 -9.41 2.19 -7.47
C PHE A 579 -8.51 2.53 -6.27
N ALA A 580 -8.54 1.72 -5.20
CA ALA A 580 -7.67 1.88 -4.03
C ALA A 580 -6.19 1.75 -4.40
N VAL A 581 -5.80 0.63 -5.00
CA VAL A 581 -4.41 0.37 -5.39
C VAL A 581 -3.94 1.41 -6.40
N ARG A 582 -4.74 1.72 -7.42
CA ARG A 582 -4.38 2.74 -8.42
C ARG A 582 -4.18 4.10 -7.80
N ALA A 583 -5.14 4.58 -7.01
CA ALA A 583 -5.11 5.95 -6.53
C ALA A 583 -3.98 6.15 -5.49
N ILE A 584 -3.75 5.15 -4.62
CA ILE A 584 -2.62 5.16 -3.69
C ILE A 584 -1.30 5.08 -4.48
N ALA A 585 -1.17 4.16 -5.45
CA ALA A 585 0.06 3.99 -6.20
C ALA A 585 0.42 5.22 -7.05
N VAL A 586 -0.54 5.87 -7.72
CA VAL A 586 -0.28 7.07 -8.52
C VAL A 586 0.23 8.21 -7.64
N VAL A 587 -0.39 8.45 -6.49
CA VAL A 587 0.03 9.50 -5.57
C VAL A 587 1.36 9.17 -4.93
N LEU A 588 1.56 7.92 -4.48
CA LEU A 588 2.80 7.49 -3.85
C LEU A 588 3.97 7.52 -4.84
N VAL A 589 3.81 6.96 -6.04
CA VAL A 589 4.87 6.93 -7.07
C VAL A 589 5.16 8.32 -7.60
N GLY A 590 4.14 9.16 -7.82
CA GLY A 590 4.32 10.54 -8.27
C GLY A 590 5.16 11.35 -7.27
N GLU A 591 4.80 11.31 -5.99
CA GLU A 591 5.55 12.01 -4.95
C GLU A 591 6.91 11.36 -4.67
N LEU A 592 7.02 10.03 -4.69
CA LEU A 592 8.31 9.35 -4.55
C LEU A 592 9.26 9.73 -5.68
N ARG A 593 8.78 9.85 -6.93
CA ARG A 593 9.57 10.34 -8.07
C ARG A 593 10.02 11.78 -7.87
N ARG A 594 9.15 12.67 -7.40
CA ARG A 594 9.52 14.05 -7.07
C ARG A 594 10.60 14.10 -5.99
N VAL A 595 10.42 13.36 -4.90
CA VAL A 595 11.42 13.26 -3.82
C VAL A 595 12.72 12.65 -4.34
N MET A 596 12.66 11.62 -5.19
CA MET A 596 13.85 11.03 -5.80
C MET A 596 14.59 12.03 -6.71
N ALA A 597 13.86 12.79 -7.53
CA ALA A 597 14.43 13.83 -8.40
C ALA A 597 15.11 14.95 -7.59
N GLU A 598 14.46 15.43 -6.51
CA GLU A 598 15.07 16.39 -5.57
C GLU A 598 16.26 15.78 -4.82
N SER A 599 16.24 14.47 -4.55
CA SER A 599 17.30 13.79 -3.79
C SER A 599 18.51 13.33 -4.62
N LEU A 600 18.38 13.30 -5.96
CA LEU A 600 19.49 13.05 -6.87
C LEU A 600 20.55 14.16 -6.76
N ASP A 601 20.15 15.35 -6.32
CA ASP A 601 21.03 16.37 -5.74
C ASP A 601 21.46 15.98 -4.31
N MET A 602 22.23 14.89 -4.19
CA MET A 602 23.15 14.39 -3.11
C MET A 602 22.96 14.76 -1.62
N THR A 603 21.87 15.39 -1.17
CA THR A 603 21.78 16.09 0.12
C THR A 603 20.85 15.42 1.14
N GLN A 604 20.16 14.33 0.79
CA GLN A 604 19.17 13.70 1.67
C GLN A 604 19.62 12.42 2.38
N ARG A 605 20.70 11.74 1.95
CA ARG A 605 21.23 10.57 2.67
C ARG A 605 22.14 10.99 3.83
N ALA A 606 22.16 10.22 4.92
CA ALA A 606 23.18 10.38 5.94
C ALA A 606 24.57 10.21 5.26
N PRO A 607 25.53 11.12 5.46
CA PRO A 607 26.78 11.11 4.71
C PRO A 607 27.58 9.81 4.88
N SER A 608 27.41 9.10 6.00
CA SER A 608 27.99 7.77 6.23
C SER A 608 27.35 6.67 5.36
N GLN A 609 26.02 6.67 5.20
CA GLN A 609 25.30 5.68 4.40
C GLN A 609 25.54 5.87 2.89
N ALA A 610 25.65 7.12 2.45
CA ALA A 610 26.00 7.42 1.05
C ALA A 610 27.40 6.90 0.71
N ARG A 611 28.40 7.15 1.58
CA ARG A 611 29.76 6.61 1.44
C ARG A 611 29.76 5.09 1.40
N PHE A 612 28.96 4.42 2.24
CA PHE A 612 28.84 2.96 2.23
C PHE A 612 28.23 2.43 0.92
N LEU A 613 27.17 3.06 0.40
CA LEU A 613 26.54 2.63 -0.86
C LEU A 613 27.48 2.78 -2.06
N ILE A 614 28.18 3.92 -2.15
CA ILE A 614 29.20 4.15 -3.19
C ILE A 614 30.32 3.11 -3.03
N ALA A 615 30.82 2.90 -1.82
CA ALA A 615 31.82 1.88 -1.56
C ALA A 615 31.31 0.48 -1.95
N ARG A 616 30.05 0.14 -1.70
CA ARG A 616 29.45 -1.14 -2.10
C ARG A 616 29.40 -1.30 -3.61
N GLU A 617 29.02 -0.28 -4.36
CA GLU A 617 29.02 -0.30 -5.83
C GLU A 617 30.46 -0.40 -6.38
N CYS A 618 31.40 0.36 -5.81
CA CYS A 618 32.81 0.25 -6.14
C CYS A 618 33.35 -1.16 -5.83
N ILE A 619 32.99 -1.76 -4.69
CA ILE A 619 33.38 -3.14 -4.33
C ILE A 619 32.78 -4.13 -5.34
N ALA A 620 31.51 -3.99 -5.71
CA ALA A 620 30.90 -4.85 -6.72
C ALA A 620 31.63 -4.75 -8.07
N TYR A 621 32.00 -3.55 -8.49
CA TYR A 621 32.84 -3.34 -9.69
C TYR A 621 34.23 -3.99 -9.55
N MET A 622 34.86 -3.85 -8.37
CA MET A 622 36.16 -4.46 -8.07
C MET A 622 36.11 -6.01 -8.07
N THR A 623 34.99 -6.63 -7.66
CA THR A 623 34.85 -8.10 -7.73
C THR A 623 34.78 -8.61 -9.18
N GLN A 624 34.33 -7.80 -10.14
CA GLN A 624 34.40 -8.17 -11.56
C GLN A 624 35.85 -8.16 -12.06
N LEU A 625 36.68 -7.25 -11.54
CA LEU A 625 38.11 -7.17 -11.86
C LEU A 625 38.95 -8.32 -11.26
N GLN A 626 38.48 -8.99 -10.19
CA GLN A 626 39.17 -10.16 -9.61
C GLN A 626 39.35 -11.33 -10.60
N ARG A 627 38.57 -11.40 -11.69
CA ARG A 627 38.78 -12.40 -12.76
C ARG A 627 40.06 -12.19 -13.57
N LEU A 628 40.72 -11.05 -13.43
CA LEU A 628 41.97 -10.69 -14.13
C LEU A 628 43.23 -10.93 -13.28
N VAL A 629 43.12 -11.58 -12.12
CA VAL A 629 44.27 -11.80 -11.23
C VAL A 629 45.23 -12.82 -11.85
N THR A 630 46.48 -12.41 -12.00
CA THR A 630 47.56 -13.26 -12.50
C THR A 630 47.97 -14.31 -11.44
N PRO A 631 48.24 -15.57 -11.85
CA PRO A 631 48.66 -16.61 -10.91
C PRO A 631 50.07 -16.35 -10.37
N LEU A 632 50.41 -16.94 -9.21
CA LEU A 632 51.79 -16.95 -8.71
C LEU A 632 52.75 -17.59 -9.73
N PRO A 633 54.04 -17.19 -9.75
CA PRO A 633 55.01 -17.60 -10.77
C PRO A 633 55.34 -19.11 -10.77
N ALA A 634 55.01 -19.83 -9.69
CA ALA A 634 55.23 -21.27 -9.58
C ALA A 634 54.46 -22.06 -10.65
N ALA A 635 55.07 -23.16 -11.14
CA ALA A 635 54.44 -24.03 -12.14
C ALA A 635 53.14 -24.66 -11.63
N VAL A 636 53.10 -25.05 -10.35
CA VAL A 636 51.92 -25.62 -9.67
C VAL A 636 50.77 -24.61 -9.60
N SER A 637 51.08 -23.35 -9.32
CA SER A 637 50.10 -22.25 -9.31
C SER A 637 49.49 -22.01 -10.69
N ARG A 638 50.32 -21.97 -11.76
CA ARG A 638 49.83 -21.84 -13.14
C ARG A 638 48.95 -23.01 -13.56
N MET A 639 49.27 -24.23 -13.11
CA MET A 639 48.45 -25.41 -13.36
C MET A 639 47.10 -25.34 -12.62
N CYS A 640 47.09 -24.97 -11.33
CA CYS A 640 45.86 -24.79 -10.55
C CYS A 640 44.98 -23.67 -11.12
N HIS A 641 45.58 -22.55 -11.52
CA HIS A 641 44.89 -21.44 -12.19
C HIS A 641 44.27 -21.87 -13.52
N ARG A 642 44.98 -22.67 -14.33
CA ARG A 642 44.42 -23.26 -15.56
C ARG A 642 43.25 -24.18 -15.26
N ILE A 643 43.29 -24.99 -14.20
CA ILE A 643 42.17 -25.88 -13.83
C ILE A 643 40.93 -25.06 -13.41
N LEU A 644 41.13 -23.99 -12.64
CA LEU A 644 40.04 -23.14 -12.15
C LEU A 644 39.43 -22.26 -13.25
N LEU A 645 40.22 -21.81 -14.23
CA LEU A 645 39.83 -20.86 -15.28
C LEU A 645 39.84 -21.42 -16.71
N ALA A 646 40.07 -22.73 -16.92
CA ALA A 646 40.00 -23.34 -18.24
C ALA A 646 38.57 -23.19 -18.80
N GLN A 647 38.35 -22.19 -19.64
CA GLN A 647 37.09 -22.00 -20.34
C GLN A 647 37.18 -22.59 -21.75
N PRO A 648 36.44 -23.67 -22.06
CA PRO A 648 36.23 -24.07 -23.44
C PRO A 648 35.33 -23.04 -24.14
N ALA A 649 35.59 -22.78 -25.43
CA ALA A 649 35.00 -21.67 -26.20
C ALA A 649 33.45 -21.58 -26.22
N ASN A 650 32.75 -22.66 -25.85
CA ASN A 650 31.29 -22.78 -25.97
C ASN A 650 30.54 -22.76 -24.63
N TRP A 651 31.20 -22.61 -23.48
CA TRP A 651 30.57 -22.72 -22.15
C TRP A 651 30.67 -21.43 -21.32
N PRO A 652 29.59 -21.01 -20.62
CA PRO A 652 29.57 -19.78 -19.83
C PRO A 652 30.35 -19.88 -18.50
N ASN A 653 30.52 -21.09 -17.96
CA ASN A 653 31.20 -21.37 -16.69
C ASN A 653 32.40 -22.32 -16.91
N THR A 654 33.35 -22.32 -15.97
CA THR A 654 34.49 -23.25 -16.01
C THR A 654 34.01 -24.68 -15.71
N PRO A 655 34.57 -25.72 -16.36
CA PRO A 655 34.12 -27.10 -16.22
C PRO A 655 34.27 -27.59 -14.77
N PHE A 656 35.30 -27.11 -14.07
CA PHE A 656 35.48 -27.36 -12.64
C PHE A 656 34.35 -26.75 -11.80
N SER A 657 33.98 -25.49 -12.06
CA SER A 657 32.86 -24.84 -11.34
C SER A 657 31.52 -25.55 -11.62
N PHE A 658 31.29 -25.99 -12.86
CA PHE A 658 30.11 -26.78 -13.21
C PHE A 658 30.07 -28.12 -12.44
N PHE A 659 31.21 -28.80 -12.32
CA PHE A 659 31.32 -30.04 -11.53
C PHE A 659 30.99 -29.80 -10.05
N VAL A 660 31.55 -28.75 -9.43
CA VAL A 660 31.24 -28.38 -8.04
C VAL A 660 29.74 -28.08 -7.88
N GLN A 661 29.15 -27.31 -8.81
CA GLN A 661 27.72 -27.01 -8.80
C GLN A 661 26.85 -28.26 -8.96
N ALA A 662 27.23 -29.19 -9.84
CA ALA A 662 26.51 -30.44 -10.04
C ALA A 662 26.48 -31.31 -8.77
N VAL A 663 27.62 -31.44 -8.08
CA VAL A 663 27.73 -32.15 -6.80
C VAL A 663 26.92 -31.46 -5.70
N LEU A 664 26.93 -30.12 -5.65
CA LEU A 664 26.12 -29.37 -4.69
C LEU A 664 24.61 -29.49 -4.96
N VAL A 665 24.19 -29.50 -6.22
CA VAL A 665 22.78 -29.68 -6.60
C VAL A 665 22.32 -31.10 -6.29
N SER A 666 23.14 -32.12 -6.55
CA SER A 666 22.79 -33.50 -6.20
C SER A 666 22.69 -33.69 -4.69
N ALA A 667 23.67 -33.20 -3.90
CA ALA A 667 23.63 -33.26 -2.44
C ALA A 667 22.39 -32.57 -1.88
N ARG A 668 22.07 -31.36 -2.34
CA ARG A 668 20.84 -30.65 -1.95
C ARG A 668 19.57 -31.41 -2.35
N GLY A 669 19.57 -32.10 -3.50
CA GLY A 669 18.47 -32.94 -3.94
C GLY A 669 18.21 -34.11 -2.98
N PHE A 670 19.27 -34.77 -2.51
CA PHE A 670 19.15 -35.85 -1.51
C PHE A 670 18.65 -35.34 -0.15
N VAL A 671 19.15 -34.20 0.30
CA VAL A 671 18.66 -33.55 1.54
C VAL A 671 17.18 -33.14 1.40
N ALA A 672 16.78 -32.62 0.24
CA ALA A 672 15.38 -32.24 -0.01
C ALA A 672 14.43 -33.45 -0.08
N ALA A 673 14.95 -34.64 -0.41
CA ALA A 673 14.19 -35.88 -0.48
C ALA A 673 14.09 -36.61 0.88
N ALA A 674 14.71 -36.10 1.93
CA ALA A 674 14.70 -36.70 3.26
C ALA A 674 13.28 -36.70 3.85
N GLN A 675 12.83 -37.86 4.32
CA GLN A 675 11.50 -38.05 4.90
C GLN A 675 11.57 -38.69 6.30
N PRO A 676 10.62 -38.39 7.21
CA PRO A 676 10.54 -39.08 8.50
C PRO A 676 10.33 -40.58 8.27
N GLY A 677 11.16 -41.42 8.90
CA GLY A 677 11.05 -42.90 8.79
C GLY A 677 11.67 -43.53 7.53
N GLU A 678 12.51 -42.80 6.79
CA GLU A 678 13.16 -43.33 5.58
C GLU A 678 14.12 -44.52 5.82
N PRO A 679 14.31 -45.41 4.82
CA PRO A 679 15.17 -46.58 4.95
C PRO A 679 16.66 -46.22 5.13
N LEU A 680 17.39 -47.06 5.87
CA LEU A 680 18.80 -46.83 6.25
C LEU A 680 19.73 -46.55 5.06
N TRP A 681 19.56 -47.25 3.93
CA TRP A 681 20.41 -47.05 2.74
C TRP A 681 20.31 -45.61 2.18
N ARG A 682 19.12 -44.98 2.28
CA ARG A 682 18.90 -43.61 1.80
C ARG A 682 19.58 -42.59 2.70
N ARG A 683 19.55 -42.81 4.02
CA ARG A 683 20.31 -42.00 5.00
C ARG A 683 21.81 -42.08 4.77
N HIS A 684 22.34 -43.28 4.54
CA HIS A 684 23.75 -43.47 4.22
C HIS A 684 24.14 -42.77 2.91
N MET A 685 23.28 -42.83 1.90
CA MET A 685 23.51 -42.14 0.61
C MET A 685 23.50 -40.62 0.76
N SER A 686 22.58 -40.04 1.53
CA SER A 686 22.55 -38.59 1.81
C SER A 686 23.84 -38.15 2.51
N SER A 687 24.26 -38.88 3.56
CA SER A 687 25.50 -38.58 4.28
C SER A 687 26.74 -38.71 3.39
N ALA A 688 26.78 -39.72 2.51
CA ALA A 688 27.88 -39.89 1.56
C ALA A 688 27.95 -38.73 0.54
N MET A 689 26.80 -38.27 0.03
CA MET A 689 26.74 -37.12 -0.89
C MET A 689 27.11 -35.80 -0.20
N ASP A 690 26.71 -35.60 1.06
CA ASP A 690 27.13 -34.44 1.84
C ASP A 690 28.64 -34.44 2.07
N CYS A 691 29.23 -35.59 2.42
CA CYS A 691 30.68 -35.74 2.53
C CYS A 691 31.38 -35.44 1.19
N ALA A 692 30.86 -35.95 0.08
CA ALA A 692 31.41 -35.69 -1.25
C ALA A 692 31.35 -34.18 -1.60
N ALA A 693 30.25 -33.50 -1.29
CA ALA A 693 30.11 -32.06 -1.50
C ALA A 693 31.12 -31.26 -0.66
N VAL A 694 31.32 -31.63 0.61
CA VAL A 694 32.33 -31.00 1.49
C VAL A 694 33.74 -31.19 0.94
N VAL A 695 34.08 -32.39 0.47
CA VAL A 695 35.40 -32.67 -0.11
C VAL A 695 35.63 -31.87 -1.39
N VAL A 696 34.64 -31.79 -2.28
CA VAL A 696 34.74 -31.05 -3.55
C VAL A 696 34.84 -29.54 -3.31
N CYS A 697 34.06 -28.98 -2.38
CA CYS A 697 34.20 -27.57 -1.98
C CYS A 697 35.55 -27.31 -1.28
N GLY A 698 36.03 -28.25 -0.45
CA GLY A 698 37.35 -28.17 0.15
C GLY A 698 38.46 -28.15 -0.90
N ALA A 699 38.35 -28.98 -1.93
CA ALA A 699 39.28 -29.00 -3.06
C ALA A 699 39.28 -27.69 -3.84
N GLU A 700 38.12 -27.06 -4.07
CA GLU A 700 38.00 -25.74 -4.68
C GLU A 700 38.76 -24.66 -3.87
N VAL A 701 38.57 -24.63 -2.54
CA VAL A 701 39.26 -23.69 -1.66
C VAL A 701 40.78 -23.91 -1.68
N VAL A 702 41.22 -25.17 -1.60
CA VAL A 702 42.65 -25.53 -1.64
C VAL A 702 43.27 -25.18 -2.99
N LEU A 703 42.59 -25.45 -4.11
CA LEU A 703 43.06 -25.07 -5.45
C LEU A 703 43.13 -23.56 -5.61
N GLY A 704 42.15 -22.81 -5.09
CA GLY A 704 42.17 -21.35 -5.07
C GLY A 704 43.35 -20.80 -4.27
N PHE A 705 43.62 -21.41 -3.12
CA PHE A 705 44.77 -21.07 -2.27
C PHE A 705 46.10 -21.34 -2.97
N LEU A 706 46.24 -22.48 -3.65
CA LEU A 706 47.46 -22.85 -4.40
C LEU A 706 47.68 -21.98 -5.65
N ALA A 707 46.61 -21.53 -6.30
CA ALA A 707 46.67 -20.71 -7.51
C ALA A 707 46.97 -19.22 -7.23
N TYR A 708 46.41 -18.66 -6.15
CA TYR A 708 46.47 -17.22 -5.88
C TYR A 708 47.21 -16.84 -4.59
N GLY A 709 47.49 -17.81 -3.72
CA GLY A 709 48.18 -17.62 -2.44
C GLY A 709 47.31 -16.91 -1.40
N MET A 710 47.76 -16.89 -0.14
CA MET A 710 47.22 -15.93 0.82
C MET A 710 47.83 -14.57 0.57
N ARG A 711 47.01 -13.58 0.21
CA ARG A 711 47.36 -12.20 0.54
C ARG A 711 47.22 -12.04 2.05
N VAL A 712 48.30 -12.32 2.77
CA VAL A 712 48.49 -11.77 4.11
C VAL A 712 48.82 -10.29 3.89
N THR A 713 47.79 -9.45 3.93
CA THR A 713 47.93 -7.99 4.01
C THR A 713 47.37 -7.53 5.33
#